data_AF-A0A951YX72-F1
#
_entry.id   AF-A0A951YX72-F1
#
_cell.length_a   1.000
_cell.length_b   1.000
_cell.length_c   1.000
_cell.angle_alpha   90.00
_cell.angle_beta   90.00
_cell.angle_gamma   90.00
#
_symmetry.space_group_name_H-M   'P 1'
#
loop_
_entity.id
_entity.type
_entity.pdbx_description
1 polymer ?
#
loop_
_entity_poly.entity_id
_entity_poly.type
_entity_poly.pdbx_seq_one_letter_code
_entity_poly.pdbx_strand_id
1 'polypeptide(L)'
;MGQVVTLSPRDYDAVLFDLDGVLTDTASVHAAAWKRLFDEFLQRRAAGSGETFVPFDAEADYRLHVDGKPRLDGVTDFLASRGIALPLGTPQDADDAQTVQALARRKDAYFVGHIEQQGVERYEAAVSLVKALRAQGVKTAVVSSSRNCKTVLEAAGIAPLFDARVDGVELERLGLAGKPAPDMFVEAAQRLRCDPDRAVVVEDAVAGVAAGRAGAFALVIGVDNGGRSQALREAGADVVVTSLAQVRVSVEPPSAWSFAYDEFDAEREGVREALCALGNGYFATRGAAAWSSADDAHYPGTYLAGGYNRLRTDVAGRTVENESLVNLPNWLALGLAIDGGEWFDLRTVTILSYHQELDLRRGVLVRTIRFEDASGRRSVLVERRIVSMAQMHLAALELTLTAENWSGRVTVRSGIDGRVVNDGAKLYRRFNKQHLEPVTSGNAGMDGVYLCVRTSQSNLHVAEAVRTRAYVGEAPIEPQRRAIDEPGYVAQELDVDLAHGESMVLEKIVALFTSRDHAISEPVVAACKAIQHSGRFAVVLARHELAWQHLWRRFDVHLAPRRGAAGLNVPMLLRLNMFHLLQSASANSIGLDIGIPARGWTGEAYEGHIFWDELFIFPTLNYRMPEITRSLLMYRYRRLDEARAAALAAGHAGAMFPWQSGSDGQEETQEVNLNPLSERWVPDNSYLQRHVGAAIAYNVWQYFQVTRDVEFLQYFGAELMLEVARFWSSIATFNERRGRYEIRGVMGPDEFHEAYPDATVPGLDNNAYTNVMAVWVLWRALDVLELLPDMRRTELAERLQLTADETARWDDVSRRMYVPFHGDGIISQFEGYERLEELDWEHYRRRYGNIQRLELILEAENDSANRYKLSKQADVLMLFYVFSADELRELFGRLGYELAPEAIPRNVDYYDRRSSHGSTLCRVVHAWVLARSDRERAMKYFAEALQSDVADIQQGTTAEGVHLGAMAGTVDLVQRVSTGIEVTGDYLRFSPRLPDALTRLDMRVRYRGHTLDLKLTADALEVRSRDSGTDNPPIHLQLKDQIRLLRSGSTEIFHLPSSGAQAKRQHSP
;
A
#
# COMPACT_ATOMS: atom_id res chain seq x y z
N MET A 1 -22.33 -19.17 9.72
CA MET A 1 -20.92 -19.62 9.74
C MET A 1 -20.34 -19.43 11.13
N GLY A 2 -19.80 -20.50 11.72
CA GLY A 2 -19.06 -20.42 12.99
C GLY A 2 -17.68 -19.79 12.84
N GLN A 3 -17.07 -19.45 13.97
CA GLN A 3 -15.75 -18.80 14.07
C GLN A 3 -14.69 -19.51 13.21
N VAL A 4 -13.97 -18.75 12.38
CA VAL A 4 -12.82 -19.24 11.60
C VAL A 4 -11.56 -19.06 12.44
N VAL A 5 -10.76 -20.12 12.56
CA VAL A 5 -9.49 -20.14 13.31
C VAL A 5 -8.34 -20.14 12.30
N THR A 6 -7.38 -19.24 12.47
CA THR A 6 -6.22 -19.14 11.57
C THR A 6 -4.95 -19.61 12.29
N LEU A 7 -4.25 -20.58 11.70
CA LEU A 7 -2.96 -21.08 12.17
C LEU A 7 -1.83 -20.54 11.29
N SER A 8 -0.80 -19.96 11.91
CA SER A 8 0.36 -19.40 11.22
C SER A 8 1.67 -20.10 11.59
N PRO A 9 2.56 -20.40 10.63
CA PRO A 9 3.92 -20.89 10.90
C PRO A 9 4.80 -19.88 11.64
N ARG A 10 4.37 -18.61 11.76
CA ARG A 10 5.03 -17.60 12.60
C ARG A 10 4.82 -17.90 14.08
N ASP A 11 3.60 -18.28 14.42
CA ASP A 11 3.15 -18.40 15.81
C ASP A 11 3.31 -19.84 16.31
N TYR A 12 3.16 -20.83 15.41
CA TYR A 12 3.19 -22.25 15.75
C TYR A 12 4.16 -23.05 14.87
N ASP A 13 4.99 -23.89 15.48
CA ASP A 13 5.94 -24.76 14.79
C ASP A 13 5.37 -26.17 14.53
N ALA A 14 4.34 -26.58 15.27
CA ALA A 14 3.73 -27.91 15.16
C ALA A 14 2.23 -27.94 15.46
N VAL A 15 1.53 -28.90 14.86
CA VAL A 15 0.14 -29.26 15.20
C VAL A 15 0.03 -30.75 15.49
N LEU A 16 -0.54 -31.08 16.65
CA LEU A 16 -0.72 -32.43 17.17
C LEU A 16 -2.20 -32.79 17.09
N PHE A 17 -2.51 -33.81 16.29
CA PHE A 17 -3.87 -34.27 16.06
C PHE A 17 -4.15 -35.53 16.86
N ASP A 18 -5.31 -35.60 17.49
CA ASP A 18 -5.87 -36.91 17.81
C ASP A 18 -6.26 -37.67 16.53
N LEU A 19 -6.43 -38.98 16.66
CA LEU A 19 -6.84 -39.85 15.57
C LEU A 19 -8.36 -39.98 15.49
N ASP A 20 -8.97 -40.41 16.59
CA ASP A 20 -10.34 -40.89 16.65
C ASP A 20 -11.28 -39.68 16.72
N GLY A 21 -12.22 -39.52 15.78
CA GLY A 21 -13.11 -38.35 15.75
C GLY A 21 -12.47 -37.07 15.20
N VAL A 22 -11.14 -36.98 15.05
CA VAL A 22 -10.46 -35.82 14.45
C VAL A 22 -9.98 -36.10 13.03
N LEU A 23 -9.25 -37.19 12.82
CA LEU A 23 -8.69 -37.55 11.50
C LEU A 23 -9.54 -38.61 10.80
N THR A 24 -10.15 -39.51 11.57
CA THR A 24 -10.94 -40.64 11.07
C THR A 24 -12.24 -40.82 11.86
N ASP A 25 -13.30 -41.28 11.19
CA ASP A 25 -14.53 -41.73 11.86
C ASP A 25 -14.35 -43.17 12.38
N THR A 26 -13.39 -43.32 13.30
CA THR A 26 -13.16 -44.58 14.02
C THR A 26 -13.96 -44.66 15.31
N ALA A 27 -14.58 -43.56 15.75
CA ALA A 27 -15.45 -43.52 16.92
C ALA A 27 -16.67 -44.43 16.74
N SER A 28 -17.33 -44.39 15.58
CA SER A 28 -18.44 -45.28 15.23
C SER A 28 -18.02 -46.76 15.23
N VAL A 29 -16.84 -47.07 14.69
CA VAL A 29 -16.25 -48.42 14.67
C VAL A 29 -15.89 -48.90 16.07
N HIS A 30 -15.31 -48.02 16.89
CA HIS A 30 -15.02 -48.32 18.29
C HIS A 30 -16.30 -48.56 19.09
N ALA A 31 -17.33 -47.73 18.93
CA ALA A 31 -18.62 -47.91 19.56
C ALA A 31 -19.27 -49.25 19.17
N ALA A 32 -19.21 -49.64 17.89
CA ALA A 32 -19.70 -50.93 17.42
C ALA A 32 -18.94 -52.13 18.02
N ALA A 33 -17.60 -52.04 18.10
CA ALA A 33 -16.77 -53.09 18.69
C ALA A 33 -17.01 -53.23 20.20
N TRP A 34 -17.14 -52.11 20.92
CA TRP A 34 -17.50 -52.08 22.33
C TRP A 34 -18.89 -52.63 22.58
N LYS A 35 -19.88 -52.20 21.79
CA LYS A 35 -21.25 -52.70 21.86
C LYS A 35 -21.28 -54.20 21.67
N ARG A 36 -20.63 -54.72 20.63
CA ARG A 36 -20.55 -56.16 20.39
C ARG A 36 -19.91 -56.90 21.55
N LEU A 37 -18.76 -56.41 22.05
CA LEU A 37 -18.09 -57.02 23.20
C LEU A 37 -19.02 -57.10 24.41
N PHE A 38 -19.55 -55.95 24.83
CA PHE A 38 -20.32 -55.84 26.06
C PHE A 38 -21.69 -56.49 25.95
N ASP A 39 -22.38 -56.39 24.82
CA ASP A 39 -23.65 -57.09 24.61
C ASP A 39 -23.44 -58.61 24.67
N GLU A 40 -22.42 -59.14 23.98
CA GLU A 40 -22.13 -60.58 24.06
C GLU A 40 -21.76 -61.03 25.48
N PHE A 41 -21.01 -60.20 26.23
CA PHE A 41 -20.64 -60.49 27.62
C PHE A 41 -21.86 -60.45 28.56
N LEU A 42 -22.65 -59.37 28.49
CA LEU A 42 -23.83 -59.15 29.33
C LEU A 42 -24.95 -60.15 29.00
N GLN A 43 -25.12 -60.55 27.74
CA GLN A 43 -26.06 -61.62 27.35
C GLN A 43 -25.68 -62.97 27.95
N ARG A 44 -24.39 -63.36 27.86
CA ARG A 44 -23.91 -64.62 28.46
C ARG A 44 -24.06 -64.60 29.98
N ARG A 45 -23.79 -63.45 30.61
CA ARG A 45 -23.96 -63.27 32.06
C ARG A 45 -25.43 -63.37 32.46
N ALA A 46 -26.33 -62.62 31.81
CA ALA A 46 -27.77 -62.66 32.06
C ALA A 46 -28.34 -64.08 31.93
N ALA A 47 -27.89 -64.85 30.92
CA ALA A 47 -28.28 -66.24 30.74
C ALA A 47 -27.79 -67.18 31.86
N GLY A 48 -26.68 -66.85 32.53
CA GLY A 48 -26.10 -67.64 33.62
C GLY A 48 -26.48 -67.22 35.05
N SER A 49 -26.83 -65.94 35.27
CA SER A 49 -27.12 -65.36 36.59
C SER A 49 -28.61 -65.06 36.84
N GLY A 50 -29.45 -65.05 35.79
CA GLY A 50 -30.86 -64.65 35.88
C GLY A 50 -31.08 -63.12 35.96
N GLU A 51 -30.04 -62.32 35.77
CA GLU A 51 -30.10 -60.85 35.73
C GLU A 51 -30.74 -60.34 34.42
N THR A 52 -31.40 -59.17 34.47
CA THR A 52 -31.97 -58.54 33.27
C THR A 52 -30.87 -58.06 32.33
N PHE A 53 -30.90 -58.49 31.07
CA PHE A 53 -30.00 -57.99 30.03
C PHE A 53 -30.33 -56.52 29.71
N VAL A 54 -29.40 -55.62 30.03
CA VAL A 54 -29.42 -54.22 29.60
C VAL A 54 -28.26 -54.01 28.64
N PRO A 55 -28.50 -53.75 27.34
CA PRO A 55 -27.44 -53.63 26.36
C PRO A 55 -26.50 -52.45 26.67
N PHE A 56 -25.32 -52.51 26.09
CA PHE A 56 -24.42 -51.35 25.99
C PHE A 56 -25.02 -50.34 25.01
N ASP A 57 -25.21 -49.12 25.50
CA ASP A 57 -25.62 -47.99 24.68
C ASP A 57 -24.42 -47.46 23.90
N ALA A 58 -24.43 -47.64 22.58
CA ALA A 58 -23.34 -47.22 21.71
C ALA A 58 -23.09 -45.71 21.70
N GLU A 59 -24.03 -44.90 22.22
CA GLU A 59 -23.82 -43.47 22.39
C GLU A 59 -23.57 -43.09 23.85
N ALA A 60 -24.47 -43.41 24.78
CA ALA A 60 -24.41 -42.90 26.14
C ALA A 60 -23.30 -43.58 26.97
N ASP A 61 -23.27 -44.91 26.98
CA ASP A 61 -22.25 -45.67 27.72
C ASP A 61 -20.87 -45.50 27.09
N TYR A 62 -20.82 -45.41 25.76
CA TYR A 62 -19.59 -45.14 25.02
C TYR A 62 -18.93 -43.85 25.51
N ARG A 63 -19.69 -42.75 25.47
CA ARG A 63 -19.22 -41.41 25.86
C ARG A 63 -18.77 -41.33 27.31
N LEU A 64 -19.51 -41.93 28.23
CA LEU A 64 -19.25 -41.79 29.67
C LEU A 64 -18.08 -42.65 30.15
N HIS A 65 -17.93 -43.85 29.60
CA HIS A 65 -17.10 -44.87 30.22
C HIS A 65 -15.87 -45.26 29.41
N VAL A 66 -15.88 -45.13 28.08
CA VAL A 66 -14.79 -45.65 27.24
C VAL A 66 -14.16 -44.65 26.27
N ASP A 67 -14.85 -43.57 25.91
CA ASP A 67 -14.36 -42.58 24.93
C ASP A 67 -13.06 -41.89 25.40
N GLY A 68 -12.06 -41.82 24.52
CA GLY A 68 -10.75 -41.22 24.80
C GLY A 68 -9.84 -41.95 25.80
N LYS A 69 -10.29 -43.04 26.42
CA LYS A 69 -9.57 -43.76 27.49
C LYS A 69 -8.78 -44.98 27.00
N PRO A 70 -7.72 -45.40 27.72
CA PRO A 70 -7.08 -46.70 27.50
C PRO A 70 -8.10 -47.85 27.59
N ARG A 71 -7.91 -48.90 26.78
CA ARG A 71 -8.89 -50.00 26.67
C ARG A 71 -9.18 -50.72 27.98
N LEU A 72 -8.15 -50.99 28.79
CA LEU A 72 -8.32 -51.68 30.07
C LEU A 72 -9.16 -50.84 31.04
N ASP A 73 -8.91 -49.53 31.06
CA ASP A 73 -9.68 -48.58 31.87
C ASP A 73 -11.12 -48.50 31.36
N GLY A 74 -11.34 -48.46 30.04
CA GLY A 74 -12.67 -48.49 29.46
C GLY A 74 -13.48 -49.74 29.81
N VAL A 75 -12.87 -50.94 29.79
CA VAL A 75 -13.52 -52.17 30.28
C VAL A 75 -13.85 -52.03 31.77
N THR A 76 -12.90 -51.58 32.57
CA THR A 76 -13.02 -51.50 34.02
C THR A 76 -14.11 -50.51 34.42
N ASP A 77 -14.10 -49.30 33.87
CA ASP A 77 -15.03 -48.22 34.18
C ASP A 77 -16.47 -48.56 33.76
N PHE A 78 -16.66 -49.14 32.58
CA PHE A 78 -18.00 -49.56 32.15
C PHE A 78 -18.54 -50.71 33.00
N LEU A 79 -17.71 -51.73 33.29
CA LEU A 79 -18.16 -52.83 34.13
C LEU A 79 -18.48 -52.35 35.55
N ALA A 80 -17.67 -51.44 36.10
CA ALA A 80 -17.94 -50.81 37.39
C ALA A 80 -19.25 -50.02 37.38
N SER A 81 -19.59 -49.31 36.29
CA SER A 81 -20.87 -48.59 36.17
C SER A 81 -22.08 -49.54 36.15
N ARG A 82 -21.88 -50.79 35.75
CA ARG A 82 -22.88 -51.87 35.82
C ARG A 82 -22.77 -52.71 37.11
N GLY A 83 -21.93 -52.33 38.08
CA GLY A 83 -21.73 -53.05 39.34
C GLY A 83 -20.98 -54.39 39.19
N ILE A 84 -20.26 -54.58 38.09
CA ILE A 84 -19.56 -55.81 37.74
C ILE A 84 -18.07 -55.64 38.03
N ALA A 85 -17.54 -56.44 38.96
CA ALA A 85 -16.11 -56.53 39.21
C ALA A 85 -15.54 -57.81 38.58
N LEU A 86 -14.56 -57.65 37.69
CA LEU A 86 -13.77 -58.76 37.15
C LEU A 86 -12.31 -58.64 37.59
N PRO A 87 -11.60 -59.76 37.79
CA PRO A 87 -10.16 -59.72 37.97
C PRO A 87 -9.48 -59.16 36.72
N LEU A 88 -8.37 -58.42 36.91
CA LEU A 88 -7.62 -57.80 35.82
C LEU A 88 -7.17 -58.83 34.77
N GLY A 89 -6.76 -60.03 35.23
CA GLY A 89 -6.29 -61.12 34.38
C GLY A 89 -4.84 -60.97 33.93
N THR A 90 -4.39 -61.91 33.09
CA THR A 90 -3.04 -61.91 32.50
C THR A 90 -3.08 -61.91 30.97
N PRO A 91 -2.02 -61.43 30.29
CA PRO A 91 -1.91 -61.51 28.83
C PRO A 91 -1.97 -62.93 28.26
N GLN A 92 -1.89 -63.98 29.09
CA GLN A 92 -1.97 -65.40 28.70
C GLN A 92 -3.34 -66.03 28.95
N ASP A 93 -4.31 -65.30 29.51
CA ASP A 93 -5.65 -65.83 29.74
C ASP A 93 -6.26 -66.35 28.43
N ALA A 94 -7.10 -67.38 28.48
CA ALA A 94 -7.86 -67.83 27.31
C ALA A 94 -8.90 -66.78 26.87
N ASP A 95 -9.32 -66.79 25.61
CA ASP A 95 -10.25 -65.79 25.07
C ASP A 95 -11.66 -65.84 25.68
N ASP A 96 -12.03 -66.96 26.31
CA ASP A 96 -13.27 -67.16 27.04
C ASP A 96 -13.16 -66.81 28.54
N ALA A 97 -11.97 -66.44 29.02
CA ALA A 97 -11.74 -66.07 30.41
C ALA A 97 -12.54 -64.81 30.79
N GLN A 98 -13.07 -64.81 32.02
CA GLN A 98 -13.85 -63.70 32.58
C GLN A 98 -12.94 -62.68 33.25
N THR A 99 -11.99 -62.12 32.49
CA THR A 99 -11.02 -61.13 32.97
C THR A 99 -11.06 -59.86 32.13
N VAL A 100 -10.62 -58.74 32.71
CA VAL A 100 -10.54 -57.44 32.01
C VAL A 100 -9.62 -57.54 30.79
N GLN A 101 -8.48 -58.22 30.92
CA GLN A 101 -7.53 -58.50 29.84
C GLN A 101 -8.17 -59.29 28.69
N ALA A 102 -8.90 -60.36 28.97
CA ALA A 102 -9.53 -61.18 27.93
C ALA A 102 -10.61 -60.41 27.15
N LEU A 103 -11.42 -59.59 27.84
CA LEU A 103 -12.41 -58.73 27.19
C LEU A 103 -11.73 -57.64 26.34
N ALA A 104 -10.68 -57.00 26.84
CA ALA A 104 -9.95 -55.99 26.09
C ALA A 104 -9.29 -56.54 24.82
N ARG A 105 -8.79 -57.80 24.84
CA ARG A 105 -8.29 -58.50 23.64
C ARG A 105 -9.39 -58.83 22.65
N ARG A 106 -10.55 -59.32 23.11
CA ARG A 106 -11.71 -59.58 22.24
C ARG A 106 -12.22 -58.33 21.54
N LYS A 107 -12.32 -57.21 22.26
CA LYS A 107 -12.66 -55.92 21.63
C LYS A 107 -11.66 -55.54 20.56
N ASP A 108 -10.38 -55.80 20.80
CA ASP A 108 -9.33 -55.55 19.81
C ASP A 108 -9.54 -56.38 18.55
N ALA A 109 -9.80 -57.68 18.70
CA ALA A 109 -10.08 -58.58 17.59
C ALA A 109 -11.31 -58.14 16.79
N TYR A 110 -12.39 -57.69 17.46
CA TYR A 110 -13.57 -57.15 16.77
C TYR A 110 -13.29 -55.85 16.03
N PHE A 111 -12.47 -54.98 16.61
CA PHE A 111 -12.08 -53.73 15.98
C PHE A 111 -11.19 -53.95 14.77
N VAL A 112 -10.13 -54.76 14.90
CA VAL A 112 -9.21 -55.09 13.80
C VAL A 112 -9.96 -55.80 12.68
N GLY A 113 -10.79 -56.79 13.00
CA GLY A 113 -11.60 -57.48 11.99
C GLY A 113 -12.58 -56.57 11.26
N HIS A 114 -13.11 -55.54 11.93
CA HIS A 114 -13.97 -54.54 11.28
C HIS A 114 -13.18 -53.67 10.29
N ILE A 115 -12.01 -53.18 10.69
CA ILE A 115 -11.13 -52.39 9.82
C ILE A 115 -10.67 -53.20 8.60
N GLU A 116 -10.28 -54.46 8.78
CA GLU A 116 -9.83 -55.32 7.68
C GLU A 116 -10.94 -55.59 6.65
N GLN A 117 -12.20 -55.63 7.09
CA GLN A 117 -13.34 -55.92 6.22
C GLN A 117 -13.94 -54.68 5.56
N GLN A 118 -13.99 -53.55 6.26
CA GLN A 118 -14.77 -52.37 5.85
C GLN A 118 -13.91 -51.11 5.62
N GLY A 119 -12.63 -51.13 5.99
CA GLY A 119 -11.75 -49.96 5.92
C GLY A 119 -12.05 -48.94 7.02
N VAL A 120 -11.55 -47.72 6.86
CA VAL A 120 -11.77 -46.59 7.76
C VAL A 120 -12.07 -45.33 6.96
N GLU A 121 -13.16 -44.65 7.28
CA GLU A 121 -13.49 -43.35 6.70
C GLU A 121 -12.64 -42.24 7.31
N ARG A 122 -12.15 -41.33 6.47
CA ARG A 122 -11.30 -40.19 6.86
C ARG A 122 -12.06 -38.87 6.71
N TYR A 123 -11.81 -37.92 7.59
CA TYR A 123 -12.37 -36.59 7.45
C TYR A 123 -11.56 -35.77 6.43
N GLU A 124 -12.13 -35.52 5.25
CA GLU A 124 -11.45 -34.80 4.16
C GLU A 124 -11.01 -33.38 4.56
N ALA A 125 -11.77 -32.71 5.42
CA ALA A 125 -11.40 -31.39 5.95
C ALA A 125 -10.13 -31.48 6.83
N ALA A 126 -10.01 -32.52 7.65
CA ALA A 126 -8.83 -32.74 8.50
C ALA A 126 -7.60 -33.05 7.65
N VAL A 127 -7.75 -33.93 6.66
CA VAL A 127 -6.67 -34.28 5.71
C VAL A 127 -6.22 -33.05 4.91
N SER A 128 -7.16 -32.20 4.48
CA SER A 128 -6.86 -30.95 3.77
C SER A 128 -6.08 -29.98 4.65
N LEU A 129 -6.46 -29.84 5.92
CA LEU A 129 -5.74 -29.02 6.89
C LEU A 129 -4.31 -29.54 7.13
N VAL A 130 -4.13 -30.85 7.35
CA VAL A 130 -2.80 -31.45 7.54
C VAL A 130 -1.90 -31.19 6.32
N LYS A 131 -2.43 -31.36 5.10
CA LYS A 131 -1.68 -31.04 3.87
C LYS A 131 -1.33 -29.56 3.78
N ALA A 132 -2.24 -28.67 4.15
CA ALA A 132 -2.00 -27.23 4.17
C ALA A 132 -0.92 -26.85 5.18
N LEU A 133 -0.93 -27.41 6.39
CA LEU A 133 0.10 -27.17 7.42
C LEU A 133 1.49 -27.61 6.94
N ARG A 134 1.58 -28.80 6.35
CA ARG A 134 2.83 -29.34 5.81
C ARG A 134 3.36 -28.54 4.63
N ALA A 135 2.47 -28.06 3.75
CA ALA A 135 2.85 -27.18 2.66
C ALA A 135 3.51 -25.88 3.16
N GLN A 136 3.21 -25.48 4.40
CA GLN A 136 3.76 -24.29 5.06
C GLN A 136 4.87 -24.58 6.07
N GLY A 137 5.42 -25.79 6.06
CA GLY A 137 6.55 -26.18 6.90
C GLY A 137 6.22 -26.40 8.38
N VAL A 138 4.93 -26.39 8.75
CA VAL A 138 4.49 -26.74 10.11
C VAL A 138 4.50 -28.26 10.25
N LYS A 139 5.14 -28.75 11.32
CA LYS A 139 5.27 -30.18 11.59
C LYS A 139 3.95 -30.76 12.09
N THR A 140 3.69 -32.02 11.77
CA THR A 140 2.42 -32.68 12.12
C THR A 140 2.67 -33.99 12.87
N ALA A 141 1.91 -34.23 13.94
CA ALA A 141 1.95 -35.50 14.68
C ALA A 141 0.56 -36.07 14.93
N VAL A 142 0.48 -37.39 15.09
CA VAL A 142 -0.72 -38.10 15.59
C VAL A 142 -0.47 -38.58 17.00
N VAL A 143 -1.44 -38.33 17.89
CA VAL A 143 -1.45 -38.79 19.27
C VAL A 143 -2.72 -39.59 19.52
N SER A 144 -2.65 -40.84 19.98
CA SER A 144 -3.85 -41.65 20.26
C SER A 144 -3.62 -42.62 21.42
N SER A 145 -4.60 -42.78 22.31
CA SER A 145 -4.57 -43.77 23.40
C SER A 145 -4.66 -45.22 22.88
N SER A 146 -4.96 -45.43 21.59
CA SER A 146 -5.15 -46.74 20.97
C SER A 146 -3.83 -47.38 20.53
N ARG A 147 -3.68 -48.70 20.77
CA ARG A 147 -2.56 -49.50 20.23
C ARG A 147 -2.67 -49.74 18.71
N ASN A 148 -3.82 -49.43 18.11
CA ASN A 148 -4.10 -49.70 16.69
C ASN A 148 -3.87 -48.48 15.80
N CYS A 149 -3.33 -47.38 16.34
CA CYS A 149 -3.10 -46.12 15.61
C CYS A 149 -2.37 -46.35 14.27
N LYS A 150 -1.32 -47.18 14.27
CA LYS A 150 -0.59 -47.55 13.04
C LYS A 150 -1.50 -48.16 11.98
N THR A 151 -2.25 -49.19 12.35
CA THR A 151 -3.13 -49.94 11.45
C THR A 151 -4.23 -49.04 10.88
N VAL A 152 -4.80 -48.15 11.70
CA VAL A 152 -5.81 -47.17 11.26
C VAL A 152 -5.23 -46.19 10.26
N LEU A 153 -4.07 -45.60 10.53
CA LEU A 153 -3.41 -44.65 9.62
C LEU A 153 -3.03 -45.27 8.27
N GLU A 154 -2.65 -46.55 8.28
CA GLU A 154 -2.34 -47.33 7.07
C GLU A 154 -3.63 -47.64 6.28
N ALA A 155 -4.68 -48.10 6.94
CA ALA A 155 -5.98 -48.37 6.31
C ALA A 155 -6.63 -47.10 5.72
N ALA A 156 -6.48 -45.95 6.38
CA ALA A 156 -6.98 -44.66 5.89
C ALA A 156 -6.07 -43.99 4.84
N GLY A 157 -4.87 -44.52 4.61
CA GLY A 157 -3.91 -44.00 3.62
C GLY A 157 -3.31 -42.63 3.97
N ILE A 158 -3.27 -42.26 5.25
CA ILE A 158 -2.80 -40.95 5.72
C ILE A 158 -1.51 -41.01 6.56
N ALA A 159 -0.96 -42.20 6.81
CA ALA A 159 0.28 -42.37 7.57
C ALA A 159 1.46 -41.47 7.09
N PRO A 160 1.69 -41.24 5.79
CA PRO A 160 2.79 -40.38 5.31
C PRO A 160 2.62 -38.87 5.62
N LEU A 161 1.45 -38.46 6.12
CA LEU A 161 1.15 -37.07 6.44
C LEU A 161 1.64 -36.62 7.83
N PHE A 162 2.34 -37.47 8.58
CA PHE A 162 2.74 -37.16 9.95
C PHE A 162 4.23 -37.44 10.17
N ASP A 163 4.91 -36.49 10.78
CA ASP A 163 6.34 -36.54 11.08
C ASP A 163 6.63 -37.34 12.36
N ALA A 164 5.65 -37.45 13.26
CA ALA A 164 5.74 -38.25 14.47
C ALA A 164 4.39 -38.93 14.80
N ARG A 165 4.48 -40.04 15.54
CA ARG A 165 3.35 -40.78 16.09
C ARG A 165 3.64 -41.14 17.54
N VAL A 166 2.68 -40.90 18.42
CA VAL A 166 2.69 -41.37 19.82
C VAL A 166 1.36 -42.08 20.07
N ASP A 167 1.42 -43.40 20.22
CA ASP A 167 0.23 -44.25 20.32
C ASP A 167 0.21 -45.08 21.62
N GLY A 168 -0.82 -45.90 21.81
CA GLY A 168 -0.94 -46.75 23.01
C GLY A 168 0.16 -47.81 23.15
N VAL A 169 0.93 -48.12 22.10
CA VAL A 169 2.12 -49.00 22.20
C VAL A 169 3.29 -48.22 22.78
N GLU A 170 3.48 -46.98 22.34
CA GLU A 170 4.51 -46.09 22.86
C GLU A 170 4.25 -45.68 24.31
N LEU A 171 2.98 -45.49 24.70
CA LEU A 171 2.57 -45.23 26.07
C LEU A 171 3.06 -46.35 27.02
N GLU A 172 2.84 -47.61 26.67
CA GLU A 172 3.28 -48.77 27.46
C GLU A 172 4.82 -48.91 27.46
N ARG A 173 5.44 -48.74 26.29
CA ARG A 173 6.89 -48.89 26.12
C ARG A 173 7.68 -47.84 26.92
N LEU A 174 7.16 -46.62 27.02
CA LEU A 174 7.82 -45.49 27.67
C LEU A 174 7.29 -45.23 29.10
N GLY A 175 6.24 -45.93 29.54
CA GLY A 175 5.65 -45.74 30.86
C GLY A 175 4.98 -44.36 31.02
N LEU A 176 4.38 -43.83 29.96
CA LEU A 176 3.69 -42.54 29.98
C LEU A 176 2.29 -42.67 30.60
N ALA A 177 1.80 -41.60 31.25
CA ALA A 177 0.40 -41.55 31.66
C ALA A 177 -0.52 -41.28 30.45
N GLY A 178 -1.69 -41.93 30.42
CA GLY A 178 -2.70 -41.69 29.38
C GLY A 178 -3.50 -40.41 29.62
N LYS A 179 -4.25 -39.97 28.60
CA LYS A 179 -5.20 -38.84 28.72
C LYS A 179 -6.15 -39.09 29.92
N PRO A 180 -6.35 -38.11 30.84
CA PRO A 180 -6.14 -36.67 30.65
C PRO A 180 -4.75 -36.14 31.05
N ALA A 181 -3.76 -36.98 31.34
CA ALA A 181 -2.39 -36.51 31.55
C ALA A 181 -1.77 -36.01 30.22
N PRO A 182 -0.93 -34.95 30.25
CA PRO A 182 -0.37 -34.34 29.04
C PRO A 182 0.77 -35.14 28.39
N ASP A 183 1.26 -36.19 29.05
CA ASP A 183 2.50 -36.92 28.74
C ASP A 183 2.62 -37.31 27.26
N MET A 184 1.55 -37.83 26.65
CA MET A 184 1.56 -38.24 25.24
C MET A 184 1.72 -37.07 24.28
N PHE A 185 1.04 -35.94 24.54
CA PHE A 185 1.17 -34.74 23.71
C PHE A 185 2.54 -34.08 23.88
N VAL A 186 3.07 -34.05 25.12
CA VAL A 186 4.40 -33.53 25.41
C VAL A 186 5.48 -34.37 24.73
N GLU A 187 5.40 -35.70 24.79
CA GLU A 187 6.31 -36.60 24.07
C GLU A 187 6.25 -36.38 22.55
N ALA A 188 5.06 -36.18 21.98
CA ALA A 188 4.91 -35.89 20.56
C ALA A 188 5.56 -34.54 20.18
N ALA A 189 5.40 -33.49 20.99
CA ALA A 189 6.07 -32.21 20.79
C ALA A 189 7.61 -32.35 20.85
N GLN A 190 8.11 -33.15 21.80
CA GLN A 190 9.55 -33.46 21.93
C GLN A 190 10.10 -34.16 20.69
N ARG A 191 9.41 -35.17 20.14
CA ARG A 191 9.80 -35.85 18.89
C ARG A 191 9.85 -34.90 17.71
N LEU A 192 8.93 -33.94 17.66
CA LEU A 192 8.92 -32.90 16.64
C LEU A 192 9.97 -31.81 16.88
N ARG A 193 10.68 -31.78 18.02
CA ARG A 193 11.60 -30.70 18.42
C ARG A 193 10.87 -29.35 18.42
N CYS A 194 9.76 -29.29 19.14
CA CYS A 194 8.90 -28.12 19.30
C CYS A 194 8.59 -27.93 20.80
N ASP A 195 8.55 -26.68 21.26
CA ASP A 195 8.12 -26.35 22.62
C ASP A 195 6.57 -26.34 22.69
N PRO A 196 5.95 -26.81 23.80
CA PRO A 196 4.48 -26.85 23.92
C PRO A 196 3.79 -25.49 23.70
N ASP A 197 4.41 -24.40 24.14
CA ASP A 197 3.93 -23.01 23.96
C ASP A 197 4.05 -22.49 22.52
N ARG A 198 4.58 -23.30 21.60
CA ARG A 198 4.58 -23.08 20.13
C ARG A 198 3.91 -24.20 19.36
N ALA A 199 3.10 -25.02 20.03
CA ALA A 199 2.39 -26.15 19.44
C ALA A 199 0.87 -26.09 19.68
N VAL A 200 0.11 -26.55 18.69
CA VAL A 200 -1.36 -26.60 18.74
C VAL A 200 -1.83 -28.04 18.96
N VAL A 201 -2.81 -28.26 19.83
CA VAL A 201 -3.49 -29.56 20.03
C VAL A 201 -4.88 -29.50 19.40
N VAL A 202 -5.24 -30.52 18.61
CA VAL A 202 -6.57 -30.67 18.00
C VAL A 202 -7.21 -31.96 18.52
N GLU A 203 -8.35 -31.84 19.19
CA GLU A 203 -8.98 -32.96 19.88
C GLU A 203 -10.52 -32.90 19.94
N ASP A 204 -11.21 -34.04 19.96
CA ASP A 204 -12.69 -34.12 20.02
C ASP A 204 -13.24 -34.59 21.39
N ALA A 205 -12.40 -35.18 22.25
CA ALA A 205 -12.77 -35.72 23.56
C ALA A 205 -12.37 -34.80 24.75
N VAL A 206 -13.23 -34.74 25.77
CA VAL A 206 -13.01 -33.98 27.03
C VAL A 206 -11.68 -34.33 27.68
N ALA A 207 -11.33 -35.62 27.75
CA ALA A 207 -10.09 -36.09 28.37
C ALA A 207 -8.84 -35.60 27.61
N GLY A 208 -8.88 -35.56 26.28
CA GLY A 208 -7.74 -35.09 25.50
C GLY A 208 -7.63 -33.56 25.46
N VAL A 209 -8.75 -32.83 25.48
CA VAL A 209 -8.74 -31.36 25.66
C VAL A 209 -8.12 -31.00 27.01
N ALA A 210 -8.51 -31.69 28.09
CA ALA A 210 -7.92 -31.52 29.40
C ALA A 210 -6.40 -31.82 29.40
N ALA A 211 -5.97 -32.83 28.66
CA ALA A 211 -4.55 -33.14 28.48
C ALA A 211 -3.79 -32.02 27.74
N GLY A 212 -4.36 -31.46 26.67
CA GLY A 212 -3.79 -30.31 25.97
C GLY A 212 -3.65 -29.10 26.90
N ARG A 213 -4.68 -28.80 27.70
CA ARG A 213 -4.65 -27.70 28.66
C ARG A 213 -3.60 -27.93 29.76
N ALA A 214 -3.52 -29.13 30.31
CA ALA A 214 -2.54 -29.49 31.35
C ALA A 214 -1.10 -29.42 30.86
N GLY A 215 -0.87 -29.61 29.55
CA GLY A 215 0.44 -29.52 28.90
C GLY A 215 0.90 -28.10 28.58
N ALA A 216 0.09 -27.07 28.90
CA ALA A 216 0.35 -25.67 28.59
C ALA A 216 0.65 -25.41 27.09
N PHE A 217 -0.10 -26.09 26.21
CA PHE A 217 0.03 -25.88 24.77
C PHE A 217 -0.46 -24.48 24.35
N ALA A 218 0.14 -23.94 23.28
CA ALA A 218 -0.12 -22.59 22.79
C ALA A 218 -1.60 -22.34 22.45
N LEU A 219 -2.26 -23.37 21.92
CA LEU A 219 -3.65 -23.36 21.53
C LEU A 219 -4.23 -24.79 21.57
N VAL A 220 -5.39 -24.95 22.19
CA VAL A 220 -6.15 -26.21 22.22
C VAL A 220 -7.47 -26.02 21.46
N ILE A 221 -7.60 -26.70 20.32
CA ILE A 221 -8.78 -26.68 19.45
C ILE A 221 -9.64 -27.91 19.75
N GLY A 222 -10.85 -27.69 20.28
CA GLY A 222 -11.88 -28.71 20.42
C GLY A 222 -12.67 -28.90 19.11
N VAL A 223 -12.88 -30.14 18.66
CA VAL A 223 -13.72 -30.46 17.50
C VAL A 223 -15.08 -31.01 17.97
N ASP A 224 -16.16 -30.28 17.71
CA ASP A 224 -17.50 -30.67 18.09
C ASP A 224 -18.22 -31.46 16.99
N ASN A 225 -18.09 -32.79 17.05
CA ASN A 225 -18.78 -33.72 16.16
C ASN A 225 -20.18 -34.16 16.64
N GLY A 226 -20.72 -33.58 17.73
CA GLY A 226 -21.92 -34.13 18.37
C GLY A 226 -22.68 -33.24 19.36
N GLY A 227 -22.56 -31.91 19.25
CA GLY A 227 -23.23 -30.94 20.13
C GLY A 227 -22.61 -30.79 21.52
N ARG A 228 -21.31 -31.08 21.66
CA ARG A 228 -20.52 -31.11 22.91
C ARG A 228 -19.72 -29.84 23.18
N SER A 229 -19.99 -28.75 22.44
CA SER A 229 -19.21 -27.52 22.51
C SER A 229 -18.98 -26.97 23.92
N GLN A 230 -19.97 -27.05 24.81
CA GLN A 230 -19.84 -26.53 26.18
C GLN A 230 -18.88 -27.37 27.03
N ALA A 231 -18.98 -28.69 26.98
CA ALA A 231 -18.12 -29.59 27.75
C ALA A 231 -16.64 -29.48 27.33
N LEU A 232 -16.37 -29.27 26.03
CA LEU A 232 -15.01 -29.05 25.52
C LEU A 232 -14.42 -27.72 26.03
N ARG A 233 -15.21 -26.65 26.11
CA ARG A 233 -14.76 -25.37 26.70
C ARG A 233 -14.47 -25.51 28.18
N GLU A 234 -15.35 -26.18 28.93
CA GLU A 234 -15.16 -26.42 30.37
C GLU A 234 -13.92 -27.29 30.67
N ALA A 235 -13.56 -28.20 29.75
CA ALA A 235 -12.35 -29.00 29.83
C ALA A 235 -11.05 -28.21 29.51
N GLY A 236 -11.16 -26.98 29.00
CA GLY A 236 -10.04 -26.10 28.73
C GLY A 236 -9.67 -25.93 27.25
N ALA A 237 -10.58 -26.18 26.31
CA ALA A 237 -10.38 -25.79 24.91
C ALA A 237 -10.40 -24.26 24.77
N ASP A 238 -9.41 -23.69 24.10
CA ASP A 238 -9.33 -22.25 23.83
C ASP A 238 -10.32 -21.84 22.73
N VAL A 239 -10.51 -22.72 21.73
CA VAL A 239 -11.54 -22.56 20.69
C VAL A 239 -12.22 -23.90 20.41
N VAL A 240 -13.51 -23.86 20.07
CA VAL A 240 -14.26 -25.04 19.63
C VAL A 240 -14.83 -24.80 18.23
N VAL A 241 -14.55 -25.72 17.31
CA VAL A 241 -15.01 -25.71 15.91
C VAL A 241 -15.96 -26.88 15.66
N THR A 242 -16.96 -26.71 14.81
CA THR A 242 -17.86 -27.81 14.39
C THR A 242 -17.31 -28.57 13.18
N SER A 243 -16.26 -28.06 12.55
CA SER A 243 -15.55 -28.73 11.47
C SER A 243 -14.14 -28.14 11.32
N LEU A 244 -13.16 -28.99 11.01
CA LEU A 244 -11.80 -28.52 10.67
C LEU A 244 -11.73 -27.72 9.36
N ALA A 245 -12.81 -27.62 8.58
CA ALA A 245 -12.92 -26.66 7.47
C ALA A 245 -12.92 -25.20 7.96
N GLN A 246 -13.20 -24.97 9.24
CA GLN A 246 -13.13 -23.65 9.88
C GLN A 246 -11.71 -23.29 10.32
N VAL A 247 -10.76 -24.22 10.24
CA VAL A 247 -9.35 -23.97 10.55
C VAL A 247 -8.61 -23.73 9.24
N ARG A 248 -8.04 -22.53 9.10
CA ARG A 248 -7.26 -22.14 7.92
C ARG A 248 -5.79 -22.05 8.29
N VAL A 249 -4.92 -22.46 7.37
CA VAL A 249 -3.48 -22.21 7.49
C VAL A 249 -3.16 -20.97 6.68
N SER A 250 -2.71 -19.92 7.34
CA SER A 250 -2.22 -18.71 6.68
C SER A 250 -0.77 -18.50 7.06
N VAL A 251 0.07 -18.30 6.05
CA VAL A 251 1.51 -18.10 6.23
C VAL A 251 1.83 -16.65 6.57
N GLU A 252 0.92 -15.75 6.26
CA GLU A 252 1.40 -14.44 5.87
C GLU A 252 1.50 -13.50 7.08
N PRO A 253 2.58 -12.70 7.16
CA PRO A 253 2.50 -11.35 7.71
C PRO A 253 1.36 -10.58 7.01
N PRO A 254 1.13 -9.27 7.20
CA PRO A 254 0.49 -8.55 6.10
C PRO A 254 1.32 -8.89 4.84
N SER A 255 0.70 -9.50 3.82
CA SER A 255 1.46 -9.91 2.65
C SER A 255 2.22 -8.69 2.15
N ALA A 256 3.43 -8.89 1.64
CA ALA A 256 4.21 -7.79 1.10
C ALA A 256 3.51 -7.12 -0.12
N TRP A 257 2.33 -7.60 -0.51
CA TRP A 257 1.46 -7.12 -1.58
C TRP A 257 0.02 -6.85 -1.12
N SER A 258 -0.30 -7.01 0.17
CA SER A 258 -1.67 -6.91 0.69
C SER A 258 -1.74 -5.80 1.74
N PHE A 259 -2.61 -4.83 1.47
CA PHE A 259 -2.93 -3.76 2.41
C PHE A 259 -4.39 -3.90 2.82
N ALA A 260 -4.65 -4.31 4.07
CA ALA A 260 -5.96 -4.78 4.49
C ALA A 260 -6.45 -4.20 5.82
N TYR A 261 -7.78 -4.21 5.99
CA TYR A 261 -8.52 -3.79 7.16
C TYR A 261 -9.59 -4.84 7.49
N ASP A 262 -9.65 -5.29 8.75
CA ASP A 262 -10.59 -6.35 9.19
C ASP A 262 -11.82 -5.80 9.95
N GLU A 263 -11.95 -4.49 10.04
CA GLU A 263 -13.02 -3.82 10.78
C GLU A 263 -13.50 -2.57 10.03
N PHE A 264 -14.79 -2.25 10.15
CA PHE A 264 -15.37 -0.99 9.68
C PHE A 264 -15.22 0.09 10.76
N ASP A 265 -14.68 1.25 10.40
CA ASP A 265 -14.52 2.40 11.29
C ASP A 265 -14.86 3.69 10.54
N ALA A 266 -16.06 4.21 10.80
CA ALA A 266 -16.63 5.37 10.11
C ALA A 266 -15.75 6.62 10.20
N GLU A 267 -15.01 6.81 11.31
CA GLU A 267 -14.15 7.99 11.49
C GLU A 267 -12.88 7.93 10.62
N ARG A 268 -12.50 6.72 10.17
CA ARG A 268 -11.30 6.47 9.37
C ARG A 268 -11.58 6.20 7.89
N GLU A 269 -12.85 6.13 7.48
CA GLU A 269 -13.19 5.82 6.09
C GLU A 269 -12.59 6.83 5.11
N GLY A 270 -12.59 8.14 5.40
CA GLY A 270 -11.94 9.13 4.53
C GLY A 270 -10.45 8.85 4.26
N VAL A 271 -9.69 8.37 5.27
CA VAL A 271 -8.28 7.97 5.12
C VAL A 271 -8.17 6.67 4.30
N ARG A 272 -9.02 5.68 4.60
CA ARG A 272 -9.05 4.41 3.86
C ARG A 272 -9.42 4.60 2.41
N GLU A 273 -10.34 5.50 2.11
CA GLU A 273 -10.77 5.84 0.76
C GLU A 273 -9.64 6.46 -0.07
N ALA A 274 -8.78 7.27 0.54
CA ALA A 274 -7.58 7.80 -0.13
C ALA A 274 -6.52 6.72 -0.37
N LEU A 275 -6.23 5.88 0.65
CA LEU A 275 -5.23 4.81 0.58
C LEU A 275 -5.66 3.64 -0.32
N CYS A 276 -6.95 3.35 -0.39
CA CYS A 276 -7.55 2.31 -1.24
C CYS A 276 -8.08 2.86 -2.58
N ALA A 277 -7.70 4.10 -2.95
CA ALA A 277 -8.01 4.65 -4.26
C ALA A 277 -7.40 3.79 -5.37
N LEU A 278 -8.14 3.65 -6.47
CA LEU A 278 -7.71 2.93 -7.66
C LEU A 278 -7.65 3.91 -8.85
N GLY A 279 -6.57 3.86 -9.62
CA GLY A 279 -6.39 4.68 -10.81
C GLY A 279 -5.47 4.05 -11.84
N ASN A 280 -5.31 4.72 -12.98
CA ASN A 280 -4.52 4.21 -14.09
C ASN A 280 -3.71 5.27 -14.84
N GLY A 281 -3.54 6.47 -14.29
CA GLY A 281 -2.85 7.60 -14.92
C GLY A 281 -3.70 8.43 -15.89
N TYR A 282 -4.94 8.01 -16.17
CA TYR A 282 -5.96 8.80 -16.89
C TYR A 282 -7.03 9.32 -15.94
N PHE A 283 -7.61 8.42 -15.13
CA PHE A 283 -8.51 8.78 -14.05
C PHE A 283 -8.26 7.91 -12.82
N ALA A 284 -8.78 8.36 -11.68
CA ALA A 284 -8.76 7.63 -10.43
C ALA A 284 -10.11 7.77 -9.72
N THR A 285 -10.46 6.74 -8.95
CA THR A 285 -11.66 6.71 -8.11
C THR A 285 -11.25 6.29 -6.71
N ARG A 286 -11.70 7.05 -5.70
CA ARG A 286 -11.45 6.75 -4.28
C ARG A 286 -12.01 5.38 -3.88
N GLY A 287 -11.43 4.79 -2.83
CA GLY A 287 -11.80 3.47 -2.29
C GLY A 287 -13.17 3.38 -1.59
N ALA A 288 -14.04 4.38 -1.79
CA ALA A 288 -15.36 4.50 -1.17
C ALA A 288 -16.24 3.29 -1.48
N ALA A 289 -17.16 2.94 -0.58
CA ALA A 289 -18.08 1.83 -0.80
C ALA A 289 -18.99 2.10 -2.01
N ALA A 290 -19.34 1.06 -2.77
CA ALA A 290 -20.14 1.26 -3.99
C ALA A 290 -21.57 1.78 -3.69
N TRP A 291 -22.07 1.50 -2.49
CA TRP A 291 -23.38 1.92 -1.99
C TRP A 291 -23.34 3.23 -1.19
N SER A 292 -22.17 3.84 -0.96
CA SER A 292 -22.08 5.10 -0.20
C SER A 292 -22.28 6.32 -1.09
N SER A 293 -22.95 7.34 -0.53
CA SER A 293 -22.95 8.72 -1.03
C SER A 293 -21.97 9.57 -0.23
N ALA A 294 -21.67 10.79 -0.71
CA ALA A 294 -20.91 11.75 0.07
C ALA A 294 -21.66 12.15 1.35
N ASP A 295 -21.05 11.97 2.51
CA ASP A 295 -21.53 12.35 3.83
C ASP A 295 -20.36 12.60 4.80
N ASP A 296 -20.61 12.62 6.12
CA ASP A 296 -19.58 12.87 7.13
C ASP A 296 -18.52 11.74 7.24
N ALA A 297 -18.82 10.53 6.75
CA ALA A 297 -17.93 9.38 6.82
C ALA A 297 -17.31 9.05 5.45
N HIS A 298 -18.12 9.08 4.39
CA HIS A 298 -17.75 8.67 3.05
C HIS A 298 -17.63 9.84 2.09
N TYR A 299 -16.64 9.77 1.22
CA TYR A 299 -16.45 10.75 0.15
C TYR A 299 -16.07 10.05 -1.17
N PRO A 300 -17.06 9.56 -1.94
CA PRO A 300 -16.82 9.01 -3.26
C PRO A 300 -16.34 10.13 -4.19
N GLY A 301 -15.09 10.03 -4.63
CA GLY A 301 -14.48 10.96 -5.58
C GLY A 301 -13.95 10.25 -6.81
N THR A 302 -14.25 10.78 -7.99
CA THR A 302 -13.66 10.36 -9.27
C THR A 302 -12.96 11.56 -9.89
N TYR A 303 -11.69 11.42 -10.25
CA TYR A 303 -10.86 12.52 -10.74
C TYR A 303 -10.21 12.16 -12.06
N LEU A 304 -10.24 13.08 -13.03
CA LEU A 304 -9.51 12.99 -14.28
C LEU A 304 -8.16 13.68 -14.15
N ALA A 305 -7.10 13.07 -14.67
CA ALA A 305 -5.80 13.70 -14.75
C ALA A 305 -5.87 15.00 -15.57
N GLY A 306 -5.54 16.13 -14.92
CA GLY A 306 -5.68 17.46 -15.51
C GLY A 306 -7.13 17.97 -15.66
N GLY A 307 -8.09 17.35 -14.97
CA GLY A 307 -9.52 17.71 -15.03
C GLY A 307 -9.87 18.94 -14.20
N TYR A 308 -9.38 20.12 -14.62
CA TYR A 308 -9.59 21.38 -13.91
C TYR A 308 -10.80 22.19 -14.39
N ASN A 309 -11.36 22.99 -13.49
CA ASN A 309 -12.36 24.02 -13.78
C ASN A 309 -12.26 25.17 -12.79
N ARG A 310 -12.53 26.40 -13.24
CA ARG A 310 -12.50 27.59 -12.39
C ARG A 310 -13.89 27.97 -11.88
N LEU A 311 -13.96 28.41 -10.63
CA LEU A 311 -15.16 28.98 -10.02
C LEU A 311 -14.85 30.30 -9.31
N ARG A 312 -15.87 31.17 -9.27
CA ARG A 312 -15.82 32.45 -8.53
C ARG A 312 -16.63 32.36 -7.26
N THR A 313 -16.09 32.96 -6.18
CA THR A 313 -16.74 33.09 -4.89
C THR A 313 -16.62 34.51 -4.36
N ASP A 314 -17.72 35.09 -3.88
CA ASP A 314 -17.68 36.37 -3.17
C ASP A 314 -17.36 36.15 -1.68
N VAL A 315 -16.16 36.55 -1.26
CA VAL A 315 -15.66 36.46 0.12
C VAL A 315 -15.34 37.86 0.65
N ALA A 316 -15.97 38.25 1.77
CA ALA A 316 -15.71 39.52 2.45
C ALA A 316 -15.75 40.77 1.53
N GLY A 317 -16.64 40.78 0.54
CA GLY A 317 -16.80 41.89 -0.42
C GLY A 317 -15.81 41.89 -1.60
N ARG A 318 -15.04 40.82 -1.78
CA ARG A 318 -14.15 40.58 -2.93
C ARG A 318 -14.55 39.30 -3.65
N THR A 319 -14.47 39.29 -4.97
CA THR A 319 -14.64 38.07 -5.76
C THR A 319 -13.27 37.40 -5.90
N VAL A 320 -13.15 36.18 -5.40
CA VAL A 320 -11.97 35.31 -5.55
C VAL A 320 -12.29 34.26 -6.63
N GLU A 321 -11.35 34.00 -7.53
CA GLU A 321 -11.45 32.97 -8.56
C GLU A 321 -10.42 31.89 -8.29
N ASN A 322 -10.87 30.63 -8.19
CA ASN A 322 -10.01 29.48 -7.90
C ASN A 322 -10.16 28.44 -9.00
N GLU A 323 -9.04 27.90 -9.48
CA GLU A 323 -9.04 26.66 -10.24
C GLU A 323 -9.00 25.46 -9.31
N SER A 324 -9.81 24.44 -9.59
CA SER A 324 -9.79 23.21 -8.80
C SER A 324 -9.89 21.97 -9.67
N LEU A 325 -9.21 20.90 -9.24
CA LEU A 325 -9.41 19.55 -9.75
C LEU A 325 -10.85 19.11 -9.46
N VAL A 326 -11.61 18.82 -10.51
CA VAL A 326 -13.05 18.59 -10.41
C VAL A 326 -13.34 17.16 -9.96
N ASN A 327 -14.23 17.01 -8.97
CA ASN A 327 -14.86 15.74 -8.68
C ASN A 327 -15.89 15.42 -9.78
N LEU A 328 -15.59 14.43 -10.61
CA LEU A 328 -16.39 13.95 -11.74
C LEU A 328 -17.53 13.03 -11.29
N PRO A 329 -18.51 12.74 -12.17
CA PRO A 329 -19.64 11.88 -11.80
C PRO A 329 -19.23 10.58 -11.09
N ASN A 330 -20.00 10.22 -10.07
CA ASN A 330 -19.77 9.02 -9.29
C ASN A 330 -20.39 7.81 -10.00
N TRP A 331 -19.56 7.09 -10.76
CA TRP A 331 -19.95 5.82 -11.37
C TRP A 331 -20.11 4.67 -10.37
N LEU A 332 -19.67 4.79 -9.11
CA LEU A 332 -19.76 3.70 -8.14
C LEU A 332 -21.19 3.44 -7.70
N ALA A 333 -22.07 4.43 -7.75
CA ALA A 333 -23.45 4.41 -7.24
C ALA A 333 -24.19 3.08 -7.53
N LEU A 334 -24.20 2.19 -6.54
CA LEU A 334 -24.77 0.85 -6.61
C LEU A 334 -25.46 0.51 -5.28
N GLY A 335 -26.79 0.64 -5.25
CA GLY A 335 -27.61 0.31 -4.08
C GLY A 335 -28.18 -1.11 -4.15
N LEU A 336 -28.38 -1.73 -2.99
CA LEU A 336 -29.05 -3.02 -2.80
C LEU A 336 -30.15 -2.90 -1.75
N ALA A 337 -31.32 -3.45 -1.99
CA ALA A 337 -32.41 -3.55 -1.01
C ALA A 337 -33.03 -4.95 -1.05
N ILE A 338 -33.31 -5.55 0.12
CA ILE A 338 -33.82 -6.93 0.24
C ILE A 338 -35.29 -6.89 0.68
N ASP A 339 -36.16 -7.53 -0.10
CA ASP A 339 -37.64 -7.57 0.01
C ASP A 339 -38.28 -6.19 0.21
N GLY A 340 -37.83 -5.18 -0.53
CA GLY A 340 -38.35 -3.82 -0.42
C GLY A 340 -38.04 -3.11 0.90
N GLY A 341 -37.07 -3.63 1.68
CA GLY A 341 -36.53 -2.97 2.87
C GLY A 341 -35.68 -1.74 2.54
N GLU A 342 -34.96 -1.23 3.54
CA GLU A 342 -34.04 -0.11 3.35
C GLU A 342 -32.85 -0.46 2.45
N TRP A 343 -32.26 0.56 1.83
CA TRP A 343 -31.02 0.41 1.08
C TRP A 343 -29.87 0.03 2.02
N PHE A 344 -29.03 -0.89 1.57
CA PHE A 344 -27.90 -1.40 2.33
C PHE A 344 -26.93 -0.28 2.73
N ASP A 345 -26.69 -0.16 4.03
CA ASP A 345 -25.69 0.71 4.64
C ASP A 345 -25.00 -0.07 5.78
N LEU A 346 -23.67 0.05 5.88
CA LEU A 346 -22.90 -0.63 6.93
C LEU A 346 -23.26 -0.15 8.34
N ARG A 347 -23.81 1.07 8.46
CA ARG A 347 -24.22 1.68 9.74
C ARG A 347 -25.58 1.18 10.22
N THR A 348 -26.39 0.58 9.36
CA THR A 348 -27.76 0.13 9.68
C THR A 348 -27.88 -1.38 9.88
N VAL A 349 -26.85 -2.15 9.52
CA VAL A 349 -26.80 -3.61 9.67
C VAL A 349 -25.88 -4.04 10.82
N THR A 350 -26.09 -5.25 11.32
CA THR A 350 -25.15 -5.88 12.25
C THR A 350 -24.02 -6.54 11.44
N ILE A 351 -22.80 -6.01 11.54
CA ILE A 351 -21.62 -6.56 10.88
C ILE A 351 -21.16 -7.81 11.64
N LEU A 352 -21.22 -8.97 10.99
CA LEU A 352 -20.77 -10.26 11.54
C LEU A 352 -19.28 -10.53 11.24
N SER A 353 -18.78 -10.03 10.10
CA SER A 353 -17.35 -9.97 9.77
C SER A 353 -17.11 -8.94 8.67
N TYR A 354 -15.98 -8.25 8.71
CA TYR A 354 -15.55 -7.29 7.68
C TYR A 354 -14.13 -7.63 7.24
N HIS A 355 -13.85 -7.45 5.95
CA HIS A 355 -12.51 -7.50 5.41
C HIS A 355 -12.45 -6.63 4.16
N GLN A 356 -11.52 -5.68 4.10
CA GLN A 356 -11.21 -4.89 2.92
C GLN A 356 -9.72 -5.07 2.62
N GLU A 357 -9.38 -5.37 1.37
CA GLU A 357 -8.01 -5.62 0.94
C GLU A 357 -7.73 -4.89 -0.39
N LEU A 358 -6.69 -4.07 -0.41
CA LEU A 358 -6.04 -3.62 -1.63
C LEU A 358 -4.91 -4.59 -1.97
N ASP A 359 -5.11 -5.40 -3.01
CA ASP A 359 -4.09 -6.26 -3.61
C ASP A 359 -3.20 -5.39 -4.50
N LEU A 360 -2.07 -4.94 -3.95
CA LEU A 360 -1.10 -4.07 -4.62
C LEU A 360 -0.48 -4.74 -5.85
N ARG A 361 -0.39 -6.07 -5.85
CA ARG A 361 0.22 -6.83 -6.95
C ARG A 361 -0.66 -6.81 -8.17
N ARG A 362 -1.97 -6.97 -7.96
CA ARG A 362 -2.97 -7.08 -9.02
C ARG A 362 -3.65 -5.75 -9.33
N GLY A 363 -3.61 -4.79 -8.40
CA GLY A 363 -4.32 -3.51 -8.48
C GLY A 363 -5.82 -3.61 -8.25
N VAL A 364 -6.23 -4.54 -7.38
CA VAL A 364 -7.64 -4.89 -7.14
C VAL A 364 -8.01 -4.53 -5.71
N LEU A 365 -9.12 -3.81 -5.54
CA LEU A 365 -9.75 -3.63 -4.24
C LEU A 365 -10.80 -4.72 -4.04
N VAL A 366 -10.69 -5.46 -2.94
CA VAL A 366 -11.62 -6.51 -2.54
C VAL A 366 -12.28 -6.12 -1.22
N ARG A 367 -13.58 -6.32 -1.09
CA ARG A 367 -14.31 -6.13 0.17
C ARG A 367 -15.22 -7.32 0.42
N THR A 368 -15.07 -7.97 1.57
CA THR A 368 -15.92 -9.08 2.02
C THR A 368 -16.62 -8.67 3.31
N ILE A 369 -17.94 -8.67 3.29
CA ILE A 369 -18.77 -8.32 4.44
C ILE A 369 -19.75 -9.47 4.66
N ARG A 370 -19.86 -9.92 5.91
CA ARG A 370 -20.96 -10.77 6.36
C ARG A 370 -21.79 -9.95 7.33
N PHE A 371 -23.09 -9.85 7.09
CA PHE A 371 -23.97 -9.00 7.89
C PHE A 371 -25.32 -9.65 8.15
N GLU A 372 -25.98 -9.17 9.19
CA GLU A 372 -27.36 -9.48 9.53
C GLU A 372 -28.18 -8.17 9.50
N ASP A 373 -29.26 -8.14 8.74
CA ASP A 373 -30.14 -6.96 8.68
C ASP A 373 -31.15 -6.91 9.83
N ALA A 374 -31.95 -5.84 9.91
CA ALA A 374 -32.95 -5.66 10.97
C ALA A 374 -34.07 -6.73 10.98
N SER A 375 -34.21 -7.51 9.90
CA SER A 375 -35.16 -8.63 9.80
C SER A 375 -34.53 -9.98 10.16
N GLY A 376 -33.26 -10.01 10.61
CA GLY A 376 -32.53 -11.24 10.96
C GLY A 376 -32.02 -12.02 9.74
N ARG A 377 -32.04 -11.41 8.54
CA ARG A 377 -31.55 -12.03 7.31
C ARG A 377 -30.03 -11.87 7.25
N ARG A 378 -29.34 -12.99 7.11
CA ARG A 378 -27.88 -13.07 7.01
C ARG A 378 -27.44 -13.15 5.57
N SER A 379 -26.45 -12.33 5.23
CA SER A 379 -25.94 -12.24 3.88
C SER A 379 -24.42 -12.14 3.87
N VAL A 380 -23.80 -12.68 2.82
CA VAL A 380 -22.38 -12.44 2.50
C VAL A 380 -22.31 -11.61 1.24
N LEU A 381 -21.61 -10.48 1.30
CA LEU A 381 -21.35 -9.58 0.21
C LEU A 381 -19.85 -9.57 -0.10
N VAL A 382 -19.49 -9.86 -1.35
CA VAL A 382 -18.10 -9.81 -1.84
C VAL A 382 -18.03 -8.85 -3.02
N GLU A 383 -17.26 -7.79 -2.90
CA GLU A 383 -16.98 -6.80 -3.93
C GLU A 383 -15.55 -6.97 -4.45
N ARG A 384 -15.37 -6.89 -5.78
CA ARG A 384 -14.06 -6.76 -6.44
C ARG A 384 -14.09 -5.58 -7.40
N ARG A 385 -13.10 -4.70 -7.33
CA ARG A 385 -13.06 -3.46 -8.11
C ARG A 385 -11.70 -3.20 -8.74
N ILE A 386 -11.72 -2.64 -9.95
CA ILE A 386 -10.55 -2.17 -10.69
C ILE A 386 -10.82 -0.86 -11.42
N VAL A 387 -9.78 -0.02 -11.53
CA VAL A 387 -9.64 0.94 -12.64
C VAL A 387 -8.63 0.33 -13.61
N SER A 388 -9.03 0.09 -14.86
CA SER A 388 -8.28 -0.78 -15.77
C SER A 388 -6.95 -0.13 -16.17
N MET A 389 -5.83 -0.76 -15.81
CA MET A 389 -4.51 -0.30 -16.24
C MET A 389 -4.25 -0.58 -17.73
N ALA A 390 -4.93 -1.59 -18.31
CA ALA A 390 -4.76 -2.01 -19.69
C ALA A 390 -5.66 -1.27 -20.70
N GLN A 391 -6.80 -0.76 -20.24
CA GLN A 391 -7.78 -0.03 -21.06
C GLN A 391 -8.12 1.26 -20.33
N MET A 392 -7.42 2.34 -20.68
CA MET A 392 -7.37 3.57 -19.87
C MET A 392 -8.73 4.19 -19.56
N HIS A 393 -9.73 3.99 -20.41
CA HIS A 393 -11.09 4.53 -20.24
C HIS A 393 -12.03 3.65 -19.42
N LEU A 394 -11.63 2.44 -19.01
CA LEU A 394 -12.53 1.48 -18.35
C LEU A 394 -12.26 1.35 -16.84
N ALA A 395 -13.32 1.23 -16.07
CA ALA A 395 -13.31 0.66 -14.72
C ALA A 395 -14.40 -0.40 -14.58
N ALA A 396 -14.25 -1.29 -13.61
CA ALA A 396 -15.15 -2.41 -13.44
C ALA A 396 -15.31 -2.79 -11.96
N LEU A 397 -16.51 -3.22 -11.62
CA LEU A 397 -16.90 -3.71 -10.31
C LEU A 397 -17.69 -5.01 -10.49
N GLU A 398 -17.38 -6.00 -9.67
CA GLU A 398 -18.15 -7.22 -9.51
C GLU A 398 -18.61 -7.32 -8.06
N LEU A 399 -19.90 -7.54 -7.83
CA LEU A 399 -20.48 -7.70 -6.50
C LEU A 399 -21.24 -9.02 -6.43
N THR A 400 -20.88 -9.86 -5.47
CA THR A 400 -21.58 -11.12 -5.18
C THR A 400 -22.35 -10.96 -3.88
N LEU A 401 -23.67 -11.19 -3.90
CA LEU A 401 -24.52 -11.24 -2.70
C LEU A 401 -25.06 -12.66 -2.52
N THR A 402 -24.82 -13.27 -1.38
CA THR A 402 -25.28 -14.64 -1.04
C THR A 402 -26.31 -14.59 0.07
N ALA A 403 -27.45 -15.27 -0.12
CA ALA A 403 -28.52 -15.37 0.85
C ALA A 403 -28.29 -16.56 1.81
N GLU A 404 -27.78 -16.32 3.03
CA GLU A 404 -27.37 -17.42 3.92
C GLU A 404 -28.54 -18.15 4.60
N ASN A 405 -29.65 -17.47 4.89
CA ASN A 405 -30.77 -18.03 5.66
C ASN A 405 -32.15 -17.52 5.22
N TRP A 406 -32.24 -16.96 4.01
CA TRP A 406 -33.46 -16.31 3.52
C TRP A 406 -33.63 -16.55 2.02
N SER A 407 -34.86 -16.41 1.53
CA SER A 407 -35.21 -16.33 0.11
C SER A 407 -36.05 -15.09 -0.09
N GLY A 408 -35.84 -14.35 -1.18
CA GLY A 408 -36.52 -13.08 -1.38
C GLY A 408 -36.04 -12.34 -2.62
N ARG A 409 -36.63 -11.17 -2.85
CA ARG A 409 -36.28 -10.28 -3.95
C ARG A 409 -35.18 -9.32 -3.53
N VAL A 410 -34.15 -9.20 -4.36
CA VAL A 410 -33.15 -8.14 -4.26
C VAL A 410 -33.41 -7.12 -5.34
N THR A 411 -33.69 -5.88 -4.95
CA THR A 411 -33.73 -4.74 -5.85
C THR A 411 -32.35 -4.10 -5.88
N VAL A 412 -31.75 -4.03 -7.05
CA VAL A 412 -30.43 -3.44 -7.30
C VAL A 412 -30.62 -2.14 -8.06
N ARG A 413 -30.06 -1.03 -7.56
CA ARG A 413 -30.04 0.26 -8.27
C ARG A 413 -28.63 0.56 -8.73
N SER A 414 -28.38 0.48 -10.03
CA SER A 414 -27.08 0.79 -10.63
C SER A 414 -27.15 2.07 -11.43
N GLY A 415 -26.40 3.09 -11.02
CA GLY A 415 -26.46 4.41 -11.63
C GLY A 415 -25.13 5.13 -11.75
N ILE A 416 -25.23 6.38 -12.19
CA ILE A 416 -24.16 7.38 -12.30
C ILE A 416 -24.71 8.65 -11.64
N ASP A 417 -23.99 9.19 -10.66
CA ASP A 417 -24.38 10.43 -9.97
C ASP A 417 -23.46 11.60 -10.34
N GLY A 418 -23.93 12.49 -11.21
CA GLY A 418 -23.24 13.72 -11.58
C GLY A 418 -23.62 14.93 -10.74
N ARG A 419 -24.38 14.75 -9.65
CA ARG A 419 -24.73 15.83 -8.71
C ARG A 419 -23.65 16.05 -7.64
N VAL A 420 -22.49 15.41 -7.80
CA VAL A 420 -21.33 15.57 -6.93
C VAL A 420 -20.84 17.02 -6.92
N VAL A 421 -20.17 17.38 -5.82
CA VAL A 421 -19.54 18.69 -5.62
C VAL A 421 -18.14 18.48 -5.05
N ASN A 422 -17.29 19.50 -5.16
CA ASN A 422 -15.98 19.55 -4.50
C ASN A 422 -16.12 19.95 -3.02
N ASP A 423 -16.10 18.99 -2.10
CA ASP A 423 -16.20 19.21 -0.65
C ASP A 423 -15.16 18.39 0.15
N GLY A 424 -14.24 17.73 -0.57
CA GLY A 424 -13.33 16.72 -0.04
C GLY A 424 -12.15 17.28 0.74
N ALA A 425 -11.89 18.58 0.63
CA ALA A 425 -10.82 19.28 1.35
C ALA A 425 -11.39 20.38 2.24
N LYS A 426 -11.09 20.33 3.55
CA LYS A 426 -11.70 21.18 4.58
C LYS A 426 -11.46 22.66 4.34
N LEU A 427 -10.27 23.02 3.85
CA LEU A 427 -9.86 24.40 3.61
C LEU A 427 -10.75 25.10 2.57
N TYR A 428 -11.26 24.35 1.58
CA TYR A 428 -11.95 24.93 0.42
C TYR A 428 -13.48 24.88 0.51
N ARG A 429 -14.06 24.27 1.54
CA ARG A 429 -15.53 24.07 1.68
C ARG A 429 -16.37 25.35 1.70
N ARG A 430 -15.75 26.49 2.01
CA ARG A 430 -16.41 27.82 2.01
C ARG A 430 -16.47 28.46 0.62
N PHE A 431 -15.72 27.95 -0.35
CA PHE A 431 -15.76 28.42 -1.73
C PHE A 431 -16.90 27.75 -2.51
N ASN A 432 -17.22 28.34 -3.67
CA ASN A 432 -18.13 27.73 -4.63
C ASN A 432 -17.57 26.37 -5.09
N LYS A 433 -18.44 25.35 -5.11
CA LYS A 433 -18.08 23.94 -5.32
C LYS A 433 -18.85 23.22 -6.42
N GLN A 434 -19.73 23.93 -7.14
CA GLN A 434 -20.55 23.36 -8.21
C GLN A 434 -19.83 23.51 -9.56
N HIS A 435 -18.96 22.56 -9.90
CA HIS A 435 -18.18 22.61 -11.15
C HIS A 435 -18.92 22.01 -12.35
N LEU A 436 -19.92 21.15 -12.13
CA LEU A 436 -20.55 20.35 -13.18
C LEU A 436 -21.98 20.80 -13.49
N GLU A 437 -22.29 20.80 -14.79
CA GLU A 437 -23.61 21.02 -15.35
C GLU A 437 -24.06 19.76 -16.13
N PRO A 438 -25.23 19.18 -15.83
CA PRO A 438 -25.78 18.08 -16.62
C PRO A 438 -26.06 18.49 -18.07
N VAL A 439 -25.64 17.68 -19.04
CA VAL A 439 -25.86 17.94 -20.48
C VAL A 439 -26.90 16.99 -21.05
N THR A 440 -26.68 15.68 -20.92
CA THR A 440 -27.59 14.65 -21.44
C THR A 440 -27.40 13.35 -20.69
N SER A 441 -28.48 12.59 -20.54
CA SER A 441 -28.51 11.26 -19.95
C SER A 441 -29.45 10.37 -20.76
N GLY A 442 -29.30 9.06 -20.60
CA GLY A 442 -30.23 8.12 -21.20
C GLY A 442 -29.75 6.68 -21.15
N ASN A 443 -30.43 5.82 -21.91
CA ASN A 443 -30.08 4.40 -22.02
C ASN A 443 -28.96 4.17 -23.05
N ALA A 444 -28.05 3.27 -22.71
CA ALA A 444 -26.97 2.78 -23.57
C ALA A 444 -27.23 1.30 -23.91
N GLY A 445 -28.20 1.04 -24.80
CA GLY A 445 -28.72 -0.32 -25.04
C GLY A 445 -29.75 -0.73 -23.98
N MET A 446 -29.94 -2.04 -23.77
CA MET A 446 -30.90 -2.55 -22.76
C MET A 446 -30.31 -2.60 -21.34
N ASP A 447 -29.03 -2.93 -21.23
CA ASP A 447 -28.33 -3.22 -19.98
C ASP A 447 -27.40 -2.09 -19.51
N GLY A 448 -27.53 -0.89 -20.08
CA GLY A 448 -26.68 0.24 -19.73
C GLY A 448 -27.38 1.59 -19.76
N VAL A 449 -26.72 2.56 -19.10
CA VAL A 449 -27.09 3.98 -19.04
C VAL A 449 -25.86 4.84 -19.28
N TYR A 450 -26.06 6.09 -19.69
CA TYR A 450 -25.00 7.07 -19.80
C TYR A 450 -25.40 8.41 -19.19
N LEU A 451 -24.41 9.14 -18.68
CA LEU A 451 -24.51 10.51 -18.24
C LEU A 451 -23.37 11.32 -18.87
N CYS A 452 -23.72 12.44 -19.48
CA CYS A 452 -22.79 13.45 -19.94
C CYS A 452 -22.99 14.72 -19.13
N VAL A 453 -21.91 15.21 -18.53
CA VAL A 453 -21.81 16.50 -17.85
C VAL A 453 -20.81 17.38 -18.57
N ARG A 454 -20.86 18.68 -18.27
CA ARG A 454 -19.89 19.66 -18.74
C ARG A 454 -19.39 20.48 -17.56
N THR A 455 -18.09 20.79 -17.53
CA THR A 455 -17.56 21.76 -16.57
C THR A 455 -18.06 23.18 -16.89
N SER A 456 -18.46 23.92 -15.86
CA SER A 456 -19.17 25.21 -16.01
C SER A 456 -18.35 26.32 -16.69
N GLN A 457 -17.02 26.30 -16.56
CA GLN A 457 -16.13 27.31 -17.14
C GLN A 457 -15.25 26.72 -18.24
N SER A 458 -14.54 25.63 -17.98
CA SER A 458 -13.61 25.03 -18.96
C SER A 458 -14.31 24.30 -20.11
N ASN A 459 -15.64 24.12 -20.03
CA ASN A 459 -16.48 23.47 -21.06
C ASN A 459 -16.02 22.05 -21.46
N LEU A 460 -15.28 21.38 -20.57
CA LEU A 460 -14.86 20.00 -20.74
C LEU A 460 -16.11 19.12 -20.66
N HIS A 461 -16.42 18.41 -21.75
CA HIS A 461 -17.50 17.43 -21.73
C HIS A 461 -16.95 16.10 -21.21
N VAL A 462 -17.63 15.52 -20.25
CA VAL A 462 -17.28 14.25 -19.62
C VAL A 462 -18.47 13.33 -19.72
N ALA A 463 -18.30 12.19 -20.37
CA ALA A 463 -19.32 11.17 -20.50
C ALA A 463 -18.89 9.90 -19.79
N GLU A 464 -19.78 9.40 -18.94
CA GLU A 464 -19.70 8.06 -18.37
C GLU A 464 -20.82 7.22 -18.92
N ALA A 465 -20.51 6.00 -19.36
CA ALA A 465 -21.50 4.99 -19.70
C ALA A 465 -21.27 3.77 -18.82
N VAL A 466 -22.32 3.25 -18.20
CA VAL A 466 -22.30 2.10 -17.32
C VAL A 466 -23.13 0.98 -17.93
N ARG A 467 -22.62 -0.25 -17.90
CA ARG A 467 -23.36 -1.48 -18.20
C ARG A 467 -23.46 -2.35 -16.96
N THR A 468 -24.66 -2.83 -16.63
CA THR A 468 -24.91 -3.68 -15.46
C THR A 468 -25.59 -4.98 -15.87
N ARG A 469 -24.93 -6.11 -15.58
CA ARG A 469 -25.45 -7.47 -15.83
C ARG A 469 -25.53 -8.25 -14.52
N ALA A 470 -26.54 -9.09 -14.40
CA ALA A 470 -26.75 -9.94 -13.23
C ALA A 470 -26.70 -11.41 -13.64
N TYR A 471 -26.24 -12.25 -12.72
CA TYR A 471 -26.10 -13.70 -12.88
C TYR A 471 -26.55 -14.38 -11.59
N VAL A 472 -27.19 -15.54 -11.70
CA VAL A 472 -27.47 -16.44 -10.56
C VAL A 472 -26.81 -17.77 -10.89
N GLY A 473 -25.86 -18.20 -10.04
CA GLY A 473 -24.89 -19.23 -10.45
C GLY A 473 -24.04 -18.77 -11.64
N GLU A 474 -23.90 -19.62 -12.66
CA GLU A 474 -23.17 -19.26 -13.91
C GLU A 474 -24.07 -18.66 -15.00
N ALA A 475 -25.40 -18.70 -14.81
CA ALA A 475 -26.36 -18.32 -15.84
C ALA A 475 -26.63 -16.80 -15.82
N PRO A 476 -26.58 -16.11 -16.99
CA PRO A 476 -27.04 -14.73 -17.08
C PRO A 476 -28.55 -14.67 -16.84
N ILE A 477 -29.00 -13.63 -16.15
CA ILE A 477 -30.42 -13.34 -16.01
C ILE A 477 -30.76 -12.03 -16.72
N GLU A 478 -31.98 -11.96 -17.26
CA GLU A 478 -32.55 -10.77 -17.90
C GLU A 478 -33.65 -10.21 -16.98
N PRO A 479 -33.27 -9.46 -15.92
CA PRO A 479 -34.24 -8.94 -14.97
C PRO A 479 -35.11 -7.86 -15.62
N GLN A 480 -36.31 -7.65 -15.06
CA GLN A 480 -37.08 -6.46 -15.39
C GLN A 480 -36.30 -5.22 -14.96
N ARG A 481 -36.21 -4.23 -15.86
CA ARG A 481 -35.46 -3.00 -15.64
C ARG A 481 -36.38 -1.80 -15.60
N ARG A 482 -36.22 -0.95 -14.58
CA ARG A 482 -36.84 0.37 -14.49
C ARG A 482 -35.78 1.44 -14.63
N ALA A 483 -35.89 2.27 -15.67
CA ALA A 483 -35.00 3.41 -15.83
C ALA A 483 -35.38 4.54 -14.87
N ILE A 484 -34.37 5.21 -14.34
CA ILE A 484 -34.47 6.46 -13.57
C ILE A 484 -33.63 7.47 -14.33
N ASP A 485 -34.24 8.61 -14.67
CA ASP A 485 -33.59 9.69 -15.40
C ASP A 485 -34.01 11.02 -14.77
N GLU A 486 -33.08 11.61 -14.04
CA GLU A 486 -33.21 12.87 -13.32
C GLU A 486 -32.09 13.82 -13.76
N PRO A 487 -32.26 15.16 -13.63
CA PRO A 487 -31.18 16.09 -13.94
C PRO A 487 -29.90 15.77 -13.15
N GLY A 488 -28.86 15.35 -13.87
CA GLY A 488 -27.56 15.00 -13.29
C GLY A 488 -27.49 13.61 -12.64
N TYR A 489 -28.53 12.78 -12.73
CA TYR A 489 -28.54 11.43 -12.16
C TYR A 489 -29.29 10.45 -13.06
N VAL A 490 -28.65 9.33 -13.40
CA VAL A 490 -29.27 8.29 -14.25
C VAL A 490 -29.00 6.92 -13.65
N ALA A 491 -30.00 6.04 -13.64
CA ALA A 491 -29.86 4.70 -13.11
C ALA A 491 -30.81 3.68 -13.76
N GLN A 492 -30.52 2.41 -13.53
CA GLN A 492 -31.47 1.32 -13.72
C GLN A 492 -31.68 0.59 -12.40
N GLU A 493 -32.94 0.31 -12.10
CA GLU A 493 -33.30 -0.66 -11.08
C GLU A 493 -33.64 -1.99 -11.70
N LEU A 494 -33.13 -3.06 -11.12
CA LEU A 494 -33.36 -4.43 -11.55
C LEU A 494 -33.69 -5.32 -10.35
N ASP A 495 -34.72 -6.14 -10.51
CA ASP A 495 -35.17 -7.08 -9.49
C ASP A 495 -34.64 -8.47 -9.78
N VAL A 496 -34.03 -9.09 -8.77
CA VAL A 496 -33.46 -10.44 -8.83
C VAL A 496 -34.01 -11.25 -7.66
N ASP A 497 -34.73 -12.32 -7.96
CA ASP A 497 -35.19 -13.25 -6.93
C ASP A 497 -34.05 -14.23 -6.58
N LEU A 498 -33.79 -14.39 -5.28
CA LEU A 498 -32.77 -15.30 -4.74
C LEU A 498 -33.41 -16.34 -3.82
N ALA A 499 -33.03 -17.61 -3.98
CA ALA A 499 -33.33 -18.64 -3.00
C ALA A 499 -32.24 -18.74 -1.93
N HIS A 500 -32.61 -19.28 -0.77
CA HIS A 500 -31.68 -19.63 0.30
C HIS A 500 -30.53 -20.50 -0.25
N GLY A 501 -29.31 -20.02 -0.01
CA GLY A 501 -28.06 -20.65 -0.44
C GLY A 501 -27.57 -20.21 -1.82
N GLU A 502 -28.37 -19.45 -2.58
CA GLU A 502 -27.96 -18.91 -3.87
C GLU A 502 -27.17 -17.61 -3.74
N SER A 503 -26.37 -17.34 -4.78
CA SER A 503 -25.61 -16.10 -4.92
C SER A 503 -25.99 -15.39 -6.21
N MET A 504 -26.28 -14.09 -6.10
CA MET A 504 -26.34 -13.17 -7.23
C MET A 504 -24.96 -12.58 -7.47
N VAL A 505 -24.48 -12.60 -8.72
CA VAL A 505 -23.29 -11.87 -9.16
C VAL A 505 -23.72 -10.71 -10.07
N LEU A 506 -23.33 -9.50 -9.71
CA LEU A 506 -23.52 -8.27 -10.48
C LEU A 506 -22.19 -7.84 -11.10
N GLU A 507 -22.16 -7.66 -12.42
CA GLU A 507 -21.04 -7.04 -13.12
C GLU A 507 -21.44 -5.64 -13.57
N LYS A 508 -20.77 -4.61 -13.02
CA LYS A 508 -20.90 -3.20 -13.40
C LYS A 508 -19.62 -2.73 -14.08
N ILE A 509 -19.68 -2.39 -15.36
CA ILE A 509 -18.54 -1.88 -16.13
C ILE A 509 -18.84 -0.45 -16.58
N VAL A 510 -17.92 0.48 -16.31
CA VAL A 510 -18.01 1.87 -16.74
C VAL A 510 -16.95 2.16 -17.80
N ALA A 511 -17.31 3.03 -18.76
CA ALA A 511 -16.37 3.73 -19.61
C ALA A 511 -16.47 5.24 -19.38
N LEU A 512 -15.34 5.90 -19.14
CA LEU A 512 -15.22 7.34 -18.97
C LEU A 512 -14.46 7.92 -20.16
N PHE A 513 -15.09 8.84 -20.89
CA PHE A 513 -14.48 9.59 -22.00
C PHE A 513 -14.69 11.08 -21.81
N THR A 514 -13.79 11.88 -22.37
CA THR A 514 -13.86 13.33 -22.36
C THR A 514 -13.69 13.92 -23.75
N SER A 515 -14.06 15.19 -23.92
CA SER A 515 -13.81 15.91 -25.17
C SER A 515 -12.32 16.14 -25.47
N ARG A 516 -11.40 15.74 -24.59
CA ARG A 516 -9.94 15.76 -24.80
C ARG A 516 -9.40 14.46 -25.40
N ASP A 517 -10.20 13.39 -25.42
CA ASP A 517 -9.74 12.11 -25.94
C ASP A 517 -9.49 12.14 -27.45
N HIS A 518 -8.41 11.48 -27.87
CA HIS A 518 -8.07 11.39 -29.29
C HIS A 518 -8.87 10.29 -29.99
N ALA A 519 -9.14 10.48 -31.28
CA ALA A 519 -9.77 9.50 -32.17
C ALA A 519 -11.19 9.06 -31.75
N ILE A 520 -11.97 9.96 -31.15
CA ILE A 520 -13.41 9.79 -30.90
C ILE A 520 -14.24 10.78 -31.73
N SER A 521 -15.51 10.45 -31.99
CA SER A 521 -16.45 11.41 -32.62
C SER A 521 -16.98 12.39 -31.59
N GLU A 522 -17.48 11.87 -30.47
CA GLU A 522 -17.91 12.61 -29.28
C GLU A 522 -17.92 11.65 -28.06
N PRO A 523 -17.84 12.17 -26.82
CA PRO A 523 -17.61 11.35 -25.62
C PRO A 523 -18.67 10.29 -25.33
N VAL A 524 -19.97 10.57 -25.52
CA VAL A 524 -21.07 9.64 -25.20
C VAL A 524 -21.05 8.42 -26.11
N VAL A 525 -20.92 8.61 -27.42
CA VAL A 525 -20.79 7.54 -28.41
C VAL A 525 -19.56 6.69 -28.11
N ALA A 526 -18.44 7.32 -27.75
CA ALA A 526 -17.23 6.59 -27.38
C ALA A 526 -17.42 5.73 -26.13
N ALA A 527 -17.99 6.30 -25.06
CA ALA A 527 -18.27 5.60 -23.81
C ALA A 527 -19.25 4.44 -24.02
N CYS A 528 -20.38 4.67 -24.70
CA CYS A 528 -21.36 3.65 -25.04
C CYS A 528 -20.75 2.51 -25.88
N LYS A 529 -19.92 2.85 -26.87
CA LYS A 529 -19.22 1.85 -27.69
C LYS A 529 -18.22 1.06 -26.85
N ALA A 530 -17.49 1.68 -25.94
CA ALA A 530 -16.49 1.01 -25.12
C ALA A 530 -17.12 -0.01 -24.17
N ILE A 531 -18.23 0.32 -23.49
CA ILE A 531 -18.93 -0.66 -22.63
C ILE A 531 -19.52 -1.82 -23.42
N GLN A 532 -19.96 -1.62 -24.66
CA GLN A 532 -20.45 -2.70 -25.53
C GLN A 532 -19.35 -3.71 -25.90
N HIS A 533 -18.10 -3.24 -26.11
CA HIS A 533 -16.97 -4.08 -26.52
C HIS A 533 -16.12 -4.63 -25.35
N SER A 534 -16.44 -4.26 -24.11
CA SER A 534 -15.60 -4.56 -22.93
C SER A 534 -15.50 -6.05 -22.55
N GLY A 535 -16.44 -6.89 -22.97
CA GLY A 535 -16.56 -8.28 -22.47
C GLY A 535 -17.06 -8.36 -21.03
N ARG A 536 -16.93 -9.52 -20.36
CA ARG A 536 -17.28 -9.70 -18.93
C ARG A 536 -16.22 -9.11 -18.00
N PHE A 537 -16.56 -8.92 -16.72
CA PHE A 537 -15.62 -8.46 -15.68
C PHE A 537 -14.30 -9.24 -15.70
N ALA A 538 -14.36 -10.58 -15.78
CA ALA A 538 -13.17 -11.45 -15.81
C ALA A 538 -12.20 -11.13 -16.96
N VAL A 539 -12.71 -10.68 -18.13
CA VAL A 539 -11.87 -10.32 -19.27
C VAL A 539 -11.14 -8.99 -19.02
N VAL A 540 -11.85 -8.00 -18.46
CA VAL A 540 -11.26 -6.71 -18.10
C VAL A 540 -10.21 -6.90 -17.00
N LEU A 541 -10.52 -7.72 -15.99
CA LEU A 541 -9.62 -8.07 -14.90
C LEU A 541 -8.34 -8.75 -15.38
N ALA A 542 -8.44 -9.79 -16.22
CA ALA A 542 -7.26 -10.51 -16.72
C ALA A 542 -6.29 -9.59 -17.49
N ARG A 543 -6.83 -8.66 -18.29
CA ARG A 543 -6.01 -7.66 -19.01
C ARG A 543 -5.37 -6.65 -18.05
N HIS A 544 -6.14 -6.17 -17.08
CA HIS A 544 -5.66 -5.26 -16.03
C HIS A 544 -4.52 -5.89 -15.21
N GLU A 545 -4.67 -7.13 -14.75
CA GLU A 545 -3.64 -7.85 -14.00
C GLU A 545 -2.36 -8.05 -14.81
N LEU A 546 -2.49 -8.36 -16.10
CA LEU A 546 -1.34 -8.48 -16.99
C LEU A 546 -0.57 -7.16 -17.12
N ALA A 547 -1.29 -6.03 -17.24
CA ALA A 547 -0.67 -4.71 -17.27
C ALA A 547 0.07 -4.38 -15.96
N TRP A 548 -0.53 -4.68 -14.80
CA TRP A 548 0.15 -4.55 -13.50
C TRP A 548 1.37 -5.45 -13.38
N GLN A 549 1.30 -6.70 -13.84
CA GLN A 549 2.47 -7.58 -13.89
C GLN A 549 3.62 -6.97 -14.71
N HIS A 550 3.32 -6.30 -15.83
CA HIS A 550 4.34 -5.61 -16.62
C HIS A 550 4.94 -4.41 -15.89
N LEU A 551 4.12 -3.63 -15.17
CA LEU A 551 4.59 -2.53 -14.34
C LEU A 551 5.50 -3.05 -13.21
N TRP A 552 5.05 -4.06 -12.44
CA TRP A 552 5.85 -4.61 -11.34
C TRP A 552 7.17 -5.24 -11.78
N ARG A 553 7.23 -5.83 -12.99
CA ARG A 553 8.51 -6.29 -13.56
C ARG A 553 9.53 -5.17 -13.76
N ARG A 554 9.10 -3.91 -13.90
CA ARG A 554 9.95 -2.74 -14.10
C ARG A 554 10.21 -2.00 -12.79
N PHE A 555 9.20 -1.88 -11.94
CA PHE A 555 9.23 -0.99 -10.78
C PHE A 555 9.49 -1.68 -9.44
N ASP A 556 9.24 -2.98 -9.28
CA ASP A 556 9.42 -3.64 -7.98
C ASP A 556 10.87 -3.55 -7.48
N VAL A 557 11.02 -3.31 -6.18
CA VAL A 557 12.30 -3.30 -5.46
C VAL A 557 12.23 -4.44 -4.45
N HIS A 558 12.95 -5.52 -4.73
CA HIS A 558 12.96 -6.68 -3.86
C HIS A 558 13.93 -6.45 -2.69
N LEU A 559 13.37 -6.43 -1.49
CA LEU A 559 14.11 -6.32 -0.24
C LEU A 559 14.09 -7.67 0.47
N ALA A 560 15.28 -8.24 0.74
CA ALA A 560 15.40 -9.46 1.53
C ALA A 560 15.76 -9.12 2.99
N PRO A 561 14.77 -9.01 3.91
CA PRO A 561 15.03 -8.67 5.30
C PRO A 561 15.84 -9.77 5.99
N ARG A 562 16.64 -9.38 6.98
CA ARG A 562 17.29 -10.30 7.91
C ARG A 562 16.25 -10.89 8.86
N ARG A 563 16.25 -12.22 9.06
CA ARG A 563 15.26 -12.92 9.92
C ARG A 563 15.24 -12.34 11.34
N GLY A 564 14.06 -12.19 11.93
CA GLY A 564 13.88 -11.78 13.33
C GLY A 564 13.73 -10.28 13.57
N ALA A 565 13.71 -9.44 12.53
CA ALA A 565 13.40 -8.02 12.68
C ALA A 565 11.89 -7.82 12.93
N ALA A 566 11.48 -7.73 14.19
CA ALA A 566 10.15 -7.24 14.55
C ALA A 566 10.06 -5.74 14.19
N GLY A 567 9.03 -5.33 13.44
CA GLY A 567 8.86 -3.93 13.03
C GLY A 567 7.89 -3.71 11.87
N LEU A 568 8.00 -2.54 11.26
CA LEU A 568 7.22 -2.07 10.11
C LEU A 568 7.29 -3.06 8.92
N ASN A 569 6.18 -3.28 8.22
CA ASN A 569 6.18 -4.03 6.96
C ASN A 569 6.71 -3.18 5.80
N VAL A 570 8.01 -2.91 5.82
CA VAL A 570 8.71 -2.06 4.83
C VAL A 570 8.43 -2.48 3.38
N PRO A 571 8.48 -3.78 3.00
CA PRO A 571 8.19 -4.18 1.62
C PRO A 571 6.77 -3.83 1.17
N MET A 572 5.75 -4.04 2.02
CA MET A 572 4.37 -3.68 1.71
C MET A 572 4.21 -2.17 1.54
N LEU A 573 4.71 -1.37 2.49
CA LEU A 573 4.58 0.09 2.43
C LEU A 573 5.33 0.70 1.24
N LEU A 574 6.50 0.15 0.90
CA LEU A 574 7.25 0.59 -0.28
C LEU A 574 6.46 0.33 -1.56
N ARG A 575 5.78 -0.82 -1.64
CA ARG A 575 4.90 -1.16 -2.76
C ARG A 575 3.62 -0.37 -2.78
N LEU A 576 3.05 -0.01 -1.62
CA LEU A 576 1.93 0.92 -1.52
C LEU A 576 2.32 2.28 -2.10
N ASN A 577 3.46 2.84 -1.68
CA ASN A 577 3.96 4.11 -2.19
C ASN A 577 4.24 4.06 -3.70
N MET A 578 4.83 2.96 -4.18
CA MET A 578 5.02 2.74 -5.62
C MET A 578 3.69 2.57 -6.37
N PHE A 579 2.71 1.89 -5.78
CA PHE A 579 1.39 1.70 -6.35
C PHE A 579 0.69 3.05 -6.57
N HIS A 580 0.70 3.94 -5.56
CA HIS A 580 0.16 5.29 -5.68
C HIS A 580 0.86 6.14 -6.75
N LEU A 581 2.19 6.01 -6.89
CA LEU A 581 2.94 6.62 -8.00
C LEU A 581 2.43 6.12 -9.35
N LEU A 582 2.34 4.80 -9.53
CA LEU A 582 1.98 4.17 -10.81
C LEU A 582 0.52 4.38 -11.23
N GLN A 583 -0.40 4.59 -10.28
CA GLN A 583 -1.77 4.96 -10.61
C GLN A 583 -1.97 6.45 -10.86
N SER A 584 -1.07 7.30 -10.34
CA SER A 584 -1.09 8.75 -10.59
C SER A 584 -0.45 9.09 -11.93
N ALA A 585 0.67 8.42 -12.26
CA ALA A 585 1.34 8.52 -13.55
C ALA A 585 1.79 7.14 -14.04
N SER A 586 1.23 6.70 -15.17
CA SER A 586 1.39 5.36 -15.71
C SER A 586 1.76 5.39 -17.20
N ALA A 587 1.82 4.23 -17.85
CA ALA A 587 1.91 4.17 -19.32
C ALA A 587 0.79 4.94 -20.03
N ASN A 588 -0.40 5.04 -19.44
CA ASN A 588 -1.54 5.78 -20.01
C ASN A 588 -1.38 7.30 -19.90
N SER A 589 -0.43 7.78 -19.09
CA SER A 589 -0.10 9.20 -18.97
C SER A 589 0.76 9.70 -20.13
N ILE A 590 1.36 8.79 -20.90
CA ILE A 590 2.23 9.15 -22.03
C ILE A 590 1.40 9.83 -23.12
N GLY A 591 1.81 11.03 -23.52
CA GLY A 591 1.13 11.81 -24.56
C GLY A 591 -0.06 12.64 -24.07
N LEU A 592 -0.54 12.42 -22.83
CA LEU A 592 -1.53 13.31 -22.22
C LEU A 592 -0.90 14.67 -21.88
N ASP A 593 -1.75 15.69 -21.83
CA ASP A 593 -1.33 17.04 -21.43
C ASP A 593 -1.58 17.28 -19.94
N ILE A 594 -0.77 16.64 -19.11
CA ILE A 594 -0.90 16.63 -17.65
C ILE A 594 0.47 16.81 -16.98
N GLY A 595 0.49 17.50 -15.84
CA GLY A 595 1.60 17.43 -14.88
C GLY A 595 1.33 16.39 -13.80
N ILE A 596 2.10 16.41 -12.72
CA ILE A 596 1.92 15.49 -11.58
C ILE A 596 1.67 16.28 -10.27
N PRO A 597 0.48 16.15 -9.66
CA PRO A 597 0.13 16.95 -8.49
C PRO A 597 0.72 16.37 -7.20
N ALA A 598 0.89 17.23 -6.20
CA ALA A 598 1.47 16.86 -4.89
C ALA A 598 0.65 15.80 -4.14
N ARG A 599 -0.63 15.62 -4.50
CA ARG A 599 -1.56 14.65 -3.86
C ARG A 599 -1.99 13.48 -4.76
N GLY A 600 -1.35 13.33 -5.92
CA GLY A 600 -1.87 12.44 -6.97
C GLY A 600 -3.31 12.80 -7.38
N TRP A 601 -4.01 11.88 -8.00
CA TRP A 601 -5.43 12.05 -8.37
C TRP A 601 -6.37 11.45 -7.32
N THR A 602 -6.03 11.55 -6.03
CA THR A 602 -6.69 10.79 -4.95
C THR A 602 -7.57 11.65 -4.03
N GLY A 603 -7.59 12.96 -4.24
CA GLY A 603 -8.40 13.89 -3.46
C GLY A 603 -8.17 15.35 -3.88
N GLU A 604 -8.74 16.27 -3.12
CA GLU A 604 -8.90 17.69 -3.49
C GLU A 604 -7.94 18.64 -2.76
N ALA A 605 -7.12 18.13 -1.84
CA ALA A 605 -6.11 18.96 -1.19
C ALA A 605 -5.12 19.54 -2.22
N TYR A 606 -4.73 20.80 -2.03
CA TYR A 606 -3.97 21.61 -2.99
C TYR A 606 -4.64 21.77 -4.36
N GLU A 607 -5.96 21.55 -4.43
CA GLU A 607 -6.77 21.74 -5.64
C GLU A 607 -6.28 20.91 -6.85
N GLY A 608 -5.46 19.89 -6.60
CA GLY A 608 -4.77 19.10 -7.61
C GLY A 608 -3.71 19.87 -8.40
N HIS A 609 -3.20 21.00 -7.91
CA HIS A 609 -2.16 21.78 -8.58
C HIS A 609 -0.79 21.09 -8.59
N ILE A 610 0.04 21.51 -9.54
CA ILE A 610 1.38 20.99 -9.80
C ILE A 610 2.43 21.95 -9.23
N PHE A 611 3.26 21.41 -8.34
CA PHE A 611 4.32 22.10 -7.61
C PHE A 611 5.71 21.65 -8.10
N TRP A 612 6.75 21.96 -7.34
CA TRP A 612 8.11 21.45 -7.53
C TRP A 612 8.33 19.98 -7.10
N ASP A 613 7.30 19.30 -6.56
CA ASP A 613 7.35 17.91 -6.05
C ASP A 613 7.90 16.89 -7.05
N GLU A 614 7.89 17.23 -8.34
CA GLU A 614 8.58 16.50 -9.41
C GLU A 614 10.05 16.17 -9.08
N LEU A 615 10.74 17.01 -8.29
CA LEU A 615 12.09 16.73 -7.77
C LEU A 615 12.21 15.44 -6.97
N PHE A 616 11.13 15.00 -6.31
CA PHE A 616 11.08 13.77 -5.52
C PHE A 616 10.52 12.60 -6.33
N ILE A 617 9.82 12.88 -7.43
CA ILE A 617 9.12 11.87 -8.23
C ILE A 617 9.99 11.39 -9.41
N PHE A 618 10.58 12.32 -10.16
CA PHE A 618 11.35 11.99 -11.37
C PHE A 618 12.60 11.14 -11.12
N PRO A 619 13.30 11.22 -9.97
CA PRO A 619 14.39 10.29 -9.68
C PRO A 619 13.98 8.82 -9.78
N THR A 620 12.74 8.47 -9.41
CA THR A 620 12.22 7.11 -9.63
C THR A 620 11.85 6.87 -11.10
N LEU A 621 11.09 7.77 -11.72
CA LEU A 621 10.59 7.58 -13.09
C LEU A 621 11.70 7.53 -14.15
N ASN A 622 12.72 8.39 -14.02
CA ASN A 622 13.85 8.47 -14.97
C ASN A 622 14.55 7.12 -15.16
N TYR A 623 14.76 6.38 -14.07
CA TYR A 623 15.41 5.07 -14.11
C TYR A 623 14.46 3.91 -14.41
N ARG A 624 13.15 4.12 -14.61
CA ARG A 624 12.20 2.99 -14.78
C ARG A 624 11.39 3.13 -16.06
N MET A 625 10.78 4.29 -16.27
CA MET A 625 9.93 4.60 -17.42
C MET A 625 10.03 6.09 -17.78
N PRO A 626 11.20 6.53 -18.29
CA PRO A 626 11.47 7.94 -18.60
C PRO A 626 10.48 8.54 -19.60
N GLU A 627 9.78 7.72 -20.39
CA GLU A 627 8.74 8.18 -21.31
C GLU A 627 7.60 8.93 -20.60
N ILE A 628 7.32 8.57 -19.35
CA ILE A 628 6.38 9.29 -18.48
C ILE A 628 6.97 10.66 -18.11
N THR A 629 8.21 10.71 -17.60
CA THR A 629 8.89 11.97 -17.27
C THR A 629 8.91 12.92 -18.47
N ARG A 630 9.20 12.40 -19.68
CA ARG A 630 9.20 13.20 -20.91
C ARG A 630 7.84 13.88 -21.12
N SER A 631 6.74 13.15 -20.92
CA SER A 631 5.39 13.71 -21.08
C SER A 631 5.05 14.74 -20.01
N LEU A 632 5.46 14.52 -18.75
CA LEU A 632 5.29 15.47 -17.65
C LEU A 632 6.14 16.75 -17.84
N LEU A 633 7.34 16.64 -18.43
CA LEU A 633 8.13 17.80 -18.84
C LEU A 633 7.50 18.54 -20.03
N MET A 634 6.83 17.83 -20.94
CA MET A 634 6.09 18.48 -22.04
C MET A 634 4.91 19.31 -21.54
N TYR A 635 4.30 18.95 -20.41
CA TYR A 635 3.33 19.83 -19.74
C TYR A 635 3.96 21.19 -19.42
N ARG A 636 5.14 21.23 -18.78
CA ARG A 636 5.87 22.49 -18.51
C ARG A 636 6.22 23.25 -19.80
N TYR A 637 6.72 22.55 -20.82
CA TYR A 637 7.05 23.17 -22.11
C TYR A 637 5.85 23.87 -22.76
N ARG A 638 4.67 23.25 -22.73
CA ARG A 638 3.45 23.82 -23.32
C ARG A 638 2.92 25.06 -22.57
N ARG A 639 3.39 25.30 -21.34
CA ARG A 639 3.08 26.49 -20.51
C ARG A 639 4.22 27.51 -20.49
N LEU A 640 5.26 27.32 -21.31
CA LEU A 640 6.43 28.20 -21.33
C LEU A 640 6.07 29.65 -21.69
N ASP A 641 5.13 29.85 -22.62
CA ASP A 641 4.70 31.20 -23.01
C ASP A 641 3.97 31.93 -21.87
N GLU A 642 3.19 31.22 -21.05
CA GLU A 642 2.56 31.81 -19.86
C GLU A 642 3.61 32.19 -18.81
N ALA A 643 4.62 31.33 -18.59
CA ALA A 643 5.75 31.65 -17.72
C ALA A 643 6.57 32.86 -18.23
N ARG A 644 6.68 33.05 -19.56
CA ARG A 644 7.30 34.24 -20.16
C ARG A 644 6.48 35.49 -19.92
N ALA A 645 5.16 35.40 -20.09
CA ALA A 645 4.24 36.51 -19.83
C ALA A 645 4.28 36.91 -18.34
N ALA A 646 4.30 35.94 -17.43
CA ALA A 646 4.43 36.17 -15.99
C ALA A 646 5.76 36.88 -15.65
N ALA A 647 6.89 36.45 -16.24
CA ALA A 647 8.17 37.12 -16.04
C ALA A 647 8.12 38.58 -16.48
N LEU A 648 7.58 38.82 -17.69
CA LEU A 648 7.44 40.18 -18.24
C LEU A 648 6.54 41.06 -17.35
N ALA A 649 5.42 40.52 -16.88
CA ALA A 649 4.51 41.22 -15.98
C ALA A 649 5.18 41.59 -14.64
N ALA A 650 6.10 40.74 -14.16
CA ALA A 650 6.93 41.02 -12.99
C ALA A 650 8.14 41.95 -13.26
N GLY A 651 8.31 42.42 -14.50
CA GLY A 651 9.44 43.30 -14.88
C GLY A 651 10.75 42.57 -15.16
N HIS A 652 10.68 41.27 -15.42
CA HIS A 652 11.82 40.38 -15.68
C HIS A 652 11.77 39.82 -17.11
N ALA A 653 12.86 39.19 -17.54
CA ALA A 653 12.93 38.48 -18.82
C ALA A 653 12.89 36.97 -18.57
N GLY A 654 12.81 36.15 -19.62
CA GLY A 654 12.86 34.70 -19.50
C GLY A 654 11.54 34.09 -19.03
N ALA A 655 11.59 32.93 -18.38
CA ALA A 655 10.42 32.20 -17.93
C ALA A 655 10.34 32.12 -16.40
N MET A 656 9.29 32.73 -15.83
CA MET A 656 8.94 32.68 -14.42
C MET A 656 7.74 31.74 -14.25
N PHE A 657 8.02 30.45 -14.05
CA PHE A 657 6.96 29.47 -13.79
C PHE A 657 6.26 29.76 -12.46
N PRO A 658 4.94 29.49 -12.37
CA PRO A 658 4.18 29.71 -11.14
C PRO A 658 4.55 28.71 -10.05
N TRP A 659 4.32 29.09 -8.79
CA TRP A 659 4.47 28.18 -7.66
C TRP A 659 3.43 27.06 -7.71
N GLN A 660 2.16 27.42 -7.93
CA GLN A 660 1.07 26.47 -8.19
C GLN A 660 0.66 26.58 -9.64
N SER A 661 0.81 25.48 -10.37
CA SER A 661 0.44 25.41 -11.79
C SER A 661 -0.75 24.49 -11.99
N GLY A 662 -1.71 24.92 -12.81
CA GLY A 662 -2.90 24.16 -13.15
C GLY A 662 -3.03 23.89 -14.65
N SER A 663 -4.16 24.28 -15.23
CA SER A 663 -4.53 23.95 -16.61
C SER A 663 -3.73 24.69 -17.68
N ASP A 664 -3.58 26.01 -17.56
CA ASP A 664 -3.00 26.90 -18.57
C ASP A 664 -1.59 27.42 -18.21
N GLY A 665 -1.18 27.27 -16.95
CA GLY A 665 0.15 27.66 -16.48
C GLY A 665 0.24 29.01 -15.80
N GLN A 666 -0.90 29.69 -15.57
CA GLN A 666 -0.91 30.88 -14.75
C GLN A 666 -0.66 30.53 -13.26
N GLU A 667 -0.44 31.54 -12.44
CA GLU A 667 -0.25 31.36 -10.99
C GLU A 667 -1.58 31.06 -10.29
N GLU A 668 -1.69 29.87 -9.71
CA GLU A 668 -2.87 29.42 -8.96
C GLU A 668 -2.70 29.53 -7.44
N THR A 669 -1.59 30.12 -6.97
CA THR A 669 -1.40 30.34 -5.54
C THR A 669 -2.50 31.26 -5.02
N GLN A 670 -3.20 30.81 -3.98
CA GLN A 670 -4.22 31.59 -3.29
C GLN A 670 -3.63 32.92 -2.80
N GLU A 671 -4.40 34.02 -2.88
CA GLU A 671 -3.95 35.31 -2.33
C GLU A 671 -4.06 35.35 -0.80
N VAL A 672 -5.01 34.59 -0.23
CA VAL A 672 -5.31 34.53 1.19
C VAL A 672 -5.71 33.12 1.62
N ASN A 673 -5.30 32.72 2.82
CA ASN A 673 -5.71 31.48 3.46
C ASN A 673 -6.43 31.75 4.79
N LEU A 674 -7.41 30.92 5.12
CA LEU A 674 -8.06 30.95 6.43
C LEU A 674 -7.24 30.14 7.44
N ASN A 675 -6.77 30.76 8.52
CA ASN A 675 -6.21 30.01 9.65
C ASN A 675 -7.36 29.39 10.46
N PRO A 676 -7.46 28.05 10.56
CA PRO A 676 -8.55 27.39 11.26
C PRO A 676 -8.50 27.56 12.80
N LEU A 677 -7.35 27.95 13.37
CA LEU A 677 -7.21 28.15 14.82
C LEU A 677 -7.67 29.53 15.27
N SER A 678 -7.39 30.56 14.45
CA SER A 678 -7.72 31.95 14.75
C SER A 678 -8.97 32.46 14.02
N GLU A 679 -9.43 31.72 13.01
CA GLU A 679 -10.49 32.08 12.07
C GLU A 679 -10.23 33.37 11.26
N ARG A 680 -8.97 33.79 11.18
CA ARG A 680 -8.56 34.97 10.40
C ARG A 680 -8.06 34.60 9.01
N TRP A 681 -8.33 35.50 8.05
CA TRP A 681 -7.75 35.44 6.71
C TRP A 681 -6.36 36.07 6.74
N VAL A 682 -5.35 35.31 6.33
CA VAL A 682 -3.93 35.68 6.32
C VAL A 682 -3.46 35.70 4.86
N PRO A 683 -2.70 36.71 4.42
CA PRO A 683 -2.08 36.71 3.09
C PRO A 683 -1.24 35.45 2.86
N ASP A 684 -1.27 34.91 1.65
CA ASP A 684 -0.38 33.85 1.22
C ASP A 684 0.64 34.41 0.21
N ASN A 685 1.90 34.49 0.66
CA ASN A 685 2.99 35.03 -0.14
C ASN A 685 3.83 33.94 -0.82
N SER A 686 3.33 32.69 -0.89
CA SER A 686 4.09 31.56 -1.45
C SER A 686 4.37 31.68 -2.95
N TYR A 687 3.67 32.56 -3.67
CA TYR A 687 3.99 32.91 -5.06
C TYR A 687 5.40 33.51 -5.23
N LEU A 688 6.05 33.96 -4.14
CA LEU A 688 7.44 34.41 -4.12
C LEU A 688 8.46 33.25 -4.17
N GLN A 689 8.01 31.99 -4.15
CA GLN A 689 8.87 30.81 -4.33
C GLN A 689 9.31 30.63 -5.78
N ARG A 690 10.19 31.53 -6.24
CA ARG A 690 10.71 31.54 -7.61
C ARG A 690 11.58 30.34 -7.97
N HIS A 691 11.98 29.54 -6.98
CA HIS A 691 12.86 28.38 -7.14
C HIS A 691 12.23 27.22 -7.94
N VAL A 692 10.90 27.22 -8.14
CA VAL A 692 10.19 26.25 -8.99
C VAL A 692 10.75 26.17 -10.42
N GLY A 693 11.13 27.31 -11.02
CA GLY A 693 11.77 27.32 -12.34
C GLY A 693 13.11 26.58 -12.35
N ALA A 694 13.90 26.74 -11.28
CA ALA A 694 15.18 26.04 -11.13
C ALA A 694 14.98 24.52 -10.92
N ALA A 695 13.92 24.12 -10.21
CA ALA A 695 13.53 22.71 -10.09
C ALA A 695 13.18 22.09 -11.45
N ILE A 696 12.44 22.82 -12.30
CA ILE A 696 12.12 22.37 -13.68
C ILE A 696 13.39 22.20 -14.50
N ALA A 697 14.31 23.18 -14.49
CA ALA A 697 15.58 23.08 -15.19
C ALA A 697 16.44 21.90 -14.68
N TYR A 698 16.44 21.67 -13.36
CA TYR A 698 17.08 20.50 -12.76
C TYR A 698 16.49 19.18 -13.27
N ASN A 699 15.16 19.08 -13.29
CA ASN A 699 14.46 17.91 -13.80
C ASN A 699 14.75 17.63 -15.28
N VAL A 700 14.80 18.66 -16.13
CA VAL A 700 15.20 18.54 -17.55
C VAL A 700 16.62 17.99 -17.67
N TRP A 701 17.56 18.52 -16.89
CA TRP A 701 18.95 18.07 -16.91
C TRP A 701 19.10 16.62 -16.44
N GLN A 702 18.49 16.27 -15.30
CA GLN A 702 18.54 14.90 -14.77
C GLN A 702 17.89 13.89 -15.72
N TYR A 703 16.76 14.25 -16.34
CA TYR A 703 16.13 13.44 -17.37
C TYR A 703 17.11 13.17 -18.53
N PHE A 704 17.75 14.21 -19.05
CA PHE A 704 18.74 14.08 -20.13
C PHE A 704 19.95 13.24 -19.70
N GLN A 705 20.49 13.45 -18.49
CA GLN A 705 21.65 12.70 -17.99
C GLN A 705 21.37 11.18 -17.91
N VAL A 706 20.18 10.80 -17.46
CA VAL A 706 19.77 9.38 -17.34
C VAL A 706 19.44 8.76 -18.71
N THR A 707 18.76 9.49 -19.58
CA THR A 707 18.20 8.93 -20.83
C THR A 707 19.09 9.10 -22.04
N ARG A 708 19.87 10.19 -22.08
CA ARG A 708 20.51 10.74 -23.28
C ARG A 708 19.50 10.97 -24.41
N ASP A 709 18.29 11.39 -24.09
CA ASP A 709 17.27 11.79 -25.06
C ASP A 709 17.65 13.14 -25.70
N VAL A 710 18.50 13.06 -26.72
CA VAL A 710 19.03 14.19 -27.46
C VAL A 710 17.93 14.92 -28.23
N GLU A 711 16.92 14.20 -28.73
CA GLU A 711 15.80 14.81 -29.45
C GLU A 711 15.00 15.72 -28.50
N PHE A 712 14.63 15.22 -27.32
CA PHE A 712 13.94 16.05 -26.32
C PHE A 712 14.76 17.28 -25.94
N LEU A 713 16.07 17.13 -25.70
CA LEU A 713 16.93 18.27 -25.36
C LEU A 713 16.96 19.32 -26.49
N GLN A 714 17.14 18.90 -27.74
CA GLN A 714 17.28 19.82 -28.89
C GLN A 714 16.01 20.59 -29.27
N TYR A 715 14.84 20.00 -29.02
CA TYR A 715 13.57 20.60 -29.45
C TYR A 715 12.76 21.22 -28.31
N PHE A 716 12.98 20.81 -27.06
CA PHE A 716 12.17 21.25 -25.92
C PHE A 716 13.01 21.62 -24.70
N GLY A 717 13.88 20.71 -24.24
CA GLY A 717 14.62 20.86 -22.99
C GLY A 717 15.56 22.05 -22.97
N ALA A 718 16.27 22.32 -24.08
CA ALA A 718 17.19 23.44 -24.16
C ALA A 718 16.48 24.78 -24.08
N GLU A 719 15.36 24.95 -24.77
CA GLU A 719 14.56 26.18 -24.70
C GLU A 719 14.05 26.44 -23.28
N LEU A 720 13.52 25.41 -22.61
CA LEU A 720 13.12 25.50 -21.20
C LEU A 720 14.25 26.00 -20.31
N MET A 721 15.43 25.35 -20.38
CA MET A 721 16.55 25.70 -19.52
C MET A 721 17.10 27.10 -19.81
N LEU A 722 17.18 27.49 -21.08
CA LEU A 722 17.68 28.82 -21.47
C LEU A 722 16.75 29.95 -21.02
N GLU A 723 15.44 29.77 -21.12
CA GLU A 723 14.49 30.80 -20.66
C GLU A 723 14.43 30.90 -19.13
N VAL A 724 14.57 29.80 -18.40
CA VAL A 724 14.73 29.85 -16.93
C VAL A 724 16.06 30.52 -16.55
N ALA A 725 17.15 30.25 -17.27
CA ALA A 725 18.44 30.93 -17.06
C ALA A 725 18.34 32.44 -17.30
N ARG A 726 17.64 32.84 -18.37
CA ARG A 726 17.33 34.26 -18.66
C ARG A 726 16.58 34.92 -17.51
N PHE A 727 15.59 34.24 -16.93
CA PHE A 727 14.89 34.75 -15.74
C PHE A 727 15.84 35.01 -14.58
N TRP A 728 16.64 34.01 -14.19
CA TRP A 728 17.60 34.15 -13.08
C TRP A 728 18.63 35.26 -13.32
N SER A 729 19.12 35.41 -14.55
CA SER A 729 20.04 36.52 -14.91
C SER A 729 19.39 37.89 -14.82
N SER A 730 18.08 37.98 -15.15
CA SER A 730 17.33 39.23 -15.19
C SER A 730 16.90 39.73 -13.81
N ILE A 731 16.60 38.83 -12.87
CA ILE A 731 16.27 39.19 -11.48
C ILE A 731 17.53 39.47 -10.64
N ALA A 732 18.69 38.93 -11.04
CA ALA A 732 19.95 39.17 -10.35
C ALA A 732 20.44 40.62 -10.52
N THR A 733 20.66 41.30 -9.41
CA THR A 733 21.15 42.69 -9.35
C THR A 733 22.59 42.73 -8.85
N PHE A 734 23.45 43.56 -9.45
CA PHE A 734 24.84 43.67 -9.04
C PHE A 734 25.00 44.68 -7.89
N ASN A 735 25.60 44.24 -6.78
CA ASN A 735 25.95 45.09 -5.65
C ASN A 735 27.42 45.54 -5.79
N GLU A 736 27.61 46.77 -6.24
CA GLU A 736 28.94 47.39 -6.44
C GLU A 736 29.81 47.37 -5.18
N ARG A 737 29.22 47.48 -3.98
CA ARG A 737 29.98 47.49 -2.72
C ARG A 737 30.54 46.12 -2.37
N ARG A 738 29.82 45.05 -2.72
CA ARG A 738 30.24 43.66 -2.48
C ARG A 738 31.00 43.07 -3.66
N GLY A 739 30.90 43.69 -4.84
CA GLY A 739 31.40 43.12 -6.09
C GLY A 739 30.69 41.81 -6.46
N ARG A 740 29.44 41.63 -6.03
CA ARG A 740 28.66 40.38 -6.16
C ARG A 740 27.23 40.64 -6.61
N TYR A 741 26.62 39.65 -7.25
CA TYR A 741 25.20 39.64 -7.59
C TYR A 741 24.34 39.18 -6.42
N GLU A 742 23.12 39.69 -6.35
CA GLU A 742 22.13 39.39 -5.32
C GLU A 742 20.76 39.13 -5.96
N ILE A 743 20.00 38.21 -5.39
CA ILE A 743 18.59 37.97 -5.70
C ILE A 743 17.80 38.38 -4.46
N ARG A 744 16.79 39.21 -4.66
CA ARG A 744 16.06 39.89 -3.58
C ARG A 744 14.56 39.66 -3.69
N GLY A 745 13.85 39.77 -2.57
CA GLY A 745 12.39 39.67 -2.53
C GLY A 745 11.84 38.29 -2.92
N VAL A 746 12.52 37.21 -2.54
CA VAL A 746 12.11 35.82 -2.84
C VAL A 746 11.74 35.05 -1.58
N MET A 747 11.04 33.92 -1.74
CA MET A 747 10.82 32.94 -0.69
C MET A 747 11.59 31.66 -1.03
N GLY A 748 12.28 31.08 -0.05
CA GLY A 748 12.96 29.78 -0.20
C GLY A 748 12.00 28.60 -0.01
N PRO A 749 12.50 27.35 -0.08
CA PRO A 749 11.70 26.18 0.25
C PRO A 749 11.05 26.19 1.64
N ASP A 750 11.64 26.87 2.62
CA ASP A 750 11.04 26.98 3.95
C ASP A 750 9.94 28.06 3.98
N GLU A 751 8.69 27.60 3.80
CA GLU A 751 7.49 28.45 3.71
C GLU A 751 7.09 29.14 5.02
N PHE A 752 7.81 28.92 6.11
CA PHE A 752 7.61 29.67 7.35
C PHE A 752 8.22 31.08 7.30
N HIS A 753 9.17 31.31 6.39
CA HIS A 753 9.81 32.60 6.22
C HIS A 753 9.35 33.25 4.93
N GLU A 754 8.43 34.20 5.05
CA GLU A 754 7.89 34.98 3.95
C GLU A 754 8.37 36.42 3.96
N ALA A 755 8.89 36.93 5.08
CA ALA A 755 9.34 38.30 5.22
C ALA A 755 10.35 38.42 6.38
N TYR A 756 11.04 39.57 6.46
CA TYR A 756 11.79 39.93 7.66
C TYR A 756 10.84 40.30 8.82
N PRO A 757 11.25 40.14 10.09
CA PRO A 757 10.47 40.62 11.23
C PRO A 757 10.04 42.07 11.06
N ASP A 758 8.76 42.35 11.30
CA ASP A 758 8.13 43.68 11.25
C ASP A 758 8.19 44.38 9.87
N ALA A 759 8.59 43.68 8.80
CA ALA A 759 8.60 44.23 7.45
C ALA A 759 7.18 44.38 6.89
N THR A 760 6.93 45.48 6.18
CA THR A 760 5.64 45.76 5.52
C THR A 760 5.54 45.18 4.11
N VAL A 761 6.63 44.66 3.56
CA VAL A 761 6.72 44.08 2.22
C VAL A 761 7.28 42.66 2.35
N PRO A 762 6.64 41.64 1.75
CA PRO A 762 7.13 40.28 1.79
C PRO A 762 8.35 40.08 0.87
N GLY A 763 9.07 38.99 1.11
CA GLY A 763 10.25 38.57 0.38
C GLY A 763 11.53 38.72 1.19
N LEU A 764 12.44 37.77 0.97
CA LEU A 764 13.74 37.65 1.62
C LEU A 764 14.84 37.87 0.60
N ASP A 765 15.98 38.35 1.09
CA ASP A 765 17.15 38.56 0.25
C ASP A 765 18.12 37.40 0.38
N ASN A 766 18.69 37.01 -0.76
CA ASN A 766 19.79 36.06 -0.86
C ASN A 766 19.54 34.73 -0.15
N ASN A 767 18.34 34.15 -0.34
CA ASN A 767 18.08 32.77 0.08
C ASN A 767 19.14 31.83 -0.54
N ALA A 768 19.84 31.07 0.29
CA ALA A 768 21.00 30.31 -0.15
C ALA A 768 20.65 29.20 -1.14
N TYR A 769 19.54 28.48 -0.92
CA TYR A 769 19.06 27.48 -1.86
C TYR A 769 18.79 28.11 -3.24
N THR A 770 18.02 29.20 -3.25
CA THR A 770 17.64 29.94 -4.47
C THR A 770 18.87 30.44 -5.23
N ASN A 771 19.80 31.10 -4.55
CA ASN A 771 21.00 31.66 -5.18
C ASN A 771 21.90 30.58 -5.78
N VAL A 772 22.13 29.48 -5.05
CA VAL A 772 22.97 28.36 -5.54
C VAL A 772 22.28 27.62 -6.69
N MET A 773 20.97 27.42 -6.63
CA MET A 773 20.21 26.82 -7.74
C MET A 773 20.21 27.72 -8.98
N ALA A 774 20.07 29.04 -8.82
CA ALA A 774 20.17 30.00 -9.94
C ALA A 774 21.55 29.93 -10.61
N VAL A 775 22.63 29.86 -9.82
CA VAL A 775 24.00 29.67 -10.30
C VAL A 775 24.14 28.36 -11.07
N TRP A 776 23.59 27.27 -10.53
CA TRP A 776 23.60 25.97 -11.20
C TRP A 776 22.86 26.02 -12.54
N VAL A 777 21.67 26.65 -12.61
CA VAL A 777 20.92 26.78 -13.86
C VAL A 777 21.70 27.59 -14.90
N LEU A 778 22.23 28.75 -14.51
CA LEU A 778 23.02 29.61 -15.41
C LEU A 778 24.24 28.86 -15.96
N TRP A 779 24.93 28.10 -15.12
CA TRP A 779 26.09 27.32 -15.53
C TRP A 779 25.69 26.16 -16.46
N ARG A 780 24.66 25.38 -16.13
CA ARG A 780 24.18 24.28 -16.98
C ARG A 780 23.56 24.76 -18.29
N ALA A 781 22.98 25.95 -18.33
CA ALA A 781 22.46 26.54 -19.57
C ALA A 781 23.58 26.79 -20.60
N LEU A 782 24.78 27.15 -20.15
CA LEU A 782 25.96 27.25 -21.01
C LEU A 782 26.37 25.87 -21.55
N ASP A 783 26.41 24.84 -20.69
CA ASP A 783 26.73 23.48 -21.12
C ASP A 783 25.68 22.94 -22.12
N VAL A 784 24.40 23.27 -21.94
CA VAL A 784 23.34 22.91 -22.89
C VAL A 784 23.64 23.48 -24.28
N LEU A 785 24.08 24.73 -24.39
CA LEU A 785 24.46 25.31 -25.68
C LEU A 785 25.63 24.56 -26.31
N GLU A 786 26.59 24.09 -25.53
CA GLU A 786 27.72 23.28 -26.03
C GLU A 786 27.31 21.87 -26.47
N LEU A 787 26.26 21.31 -25.86
CA LEU A 787 25.72 19.99 -26.21
C LEU A 787 24.87 19.99 -27.49
N LEU A 788 24.34 21.15 -27.90
CA LEU A 788 23.53 21.27 -29.11
C LEU A 788 24.41 21.19 -30.37
N PRO A 789 23.98 20.46 -31.42
CA PRO A 789 24.63 20.54 -32.72
C PRO A 789 24.62 21.97 -33.26
N ASP A 790 25.68 22.36 -33.98
CA ASP A 790 25.88 23.74 -34.45
C ASP A 790 24.64 24.37 -35.10
N MET A 791 24.00 23.65 -36.03
CA MET A 791 22.81 24.13 -36.72
C MET A 791 21.64 24.37 -35.76
N ARG A 792 21.38 23.44 -34.84
CA ARG A 792 20.30 23.54 -33.84
C ARG A 792 20.58 24.65 -32.82
N ARG A 793 21.83 24.81 -32.40
CA ARG A 793 22.26 25.90 -31.53
C ARG A 793 21.99 27.25 -32.19
N THR A 794 22.38 27.42 -33.46
CA THR A 794 22.16 28.66 -34.21
C THR A 794 20.67 28.97 -34.36
N GLU A 795 19.87 28.00 -34.82
CA GLU A 795 18.41 28.17 -34.96
C GLU A 795 17.74 28.56 -33.64
N LEU A 796 18.13 27.90 -32.54
CA LEU A 796 17.58 28.20 -31.22
C LEU A 796 17.99 29.58 -30.72
N ALA A 797 19.27 29.95 -30.89
CA ALA A 797 19.77 31.26 -30.50
C ALA A 797 19.10 32.39 -31.29
N GLU A 798 18.90 32.22 -32.61
CA GLU A 798 18.18 33.17 -33.45
C GLU A 798 16.71 33.30 -33.02
N ARG A 799 16.03 32.17 -32.80
CA ARG A 799 14.61 32.15 -32.36
C ARG A 799 14.42 32.84 -31.01
N LEU A 800 15.32 32.58 -30.06
CA LEU A 800 15.29 33.17 -28.71
C LEU A 800 15.94 34.55 -28.63
N GLN A 801 16.50 35.05 -29.74
CA GLN A 801 17.31 36.27 -29.80
C GLN A 801 18.42 36.30 -28.74
N LEU A 802 19.03 35.14 -28.49
CA LEU A 802 20.07 34.96 -27.48
C LEU A 802 21.36 35.64 -27.94
N THR A 803 21.85 36.60 -27.17
CA THR A 803 23.06 37.38 -27.50
C THR A 803 24.31 36.85 -26.78
N ALA A 804 25.48 37.12 -27.34
CA ALA A 804 26.75 36.81 -26.69
C ALA A 804 26.89 37.51 -25.33
N ASP A 805 26.47 38.78 -25.23
CA ASP A 805 26.49 39.55 -23.98
C ASP A 805 25.59 38.93 -22.91
N GLU A 806 24.44 38.38 -23.30
CA GLU A 806 23.55 37.66 -22.39
C GLU A 806 24.23 36.40 -21.82
N THR A 807 24.83 35.57 -22.66
CA THR A 807 25.56 34.37 -22.20
C THR A 807 26.82 34.72 -21.37
N ALA A 808 27.52 35.81 -21.71
CA ALA A 808 28.65 36.30 -20.93
C ALA A 808 28.20 36.79 -19.54
N ARG A 809 27.04 37.46 -19.47
CA ARG A 809 26.42 37.83 -18.20
C ARG A 809 26.04 36.59 -17.39
N TRP A 810 25.55 35.52 -18.00
CA TRP A 810 25.24 34.27 -17.28
C TRP A 810 26.48 33.66 -16.64
N ASP A 811 27.60 33.56 -17.36
CA ASP A 811 28.88 33.11 -16.81
C ASP A 811 29.30 34.01 -15.64
N ASP A 812 29.18 35.33 -15.80
CA ASP A 812 29.57 36.31 -14.79
C ASP A 812 28.74 36.23 -13.49
N VAL A 813 27.41 36.19 -13.62
CA VAL A 813 26.47 36.03 -12.49
C VAL A 813 26.76 34.72 -11.76
N SER A 814 26.99 33.63 -12.49
CA SER A 814 27.27 32.31 -11.90
C SER A 814 28.60 32.22 -11.13
N ARG A 815 29.50 33.20 -11.29
CA ARG A 815 30.78 33.28 -10.56
C ARG A 815 30.75 34.27 -9.40
N ARG A 816 29.82 35.22 -9.43
CA ARG A 816 29.79 36.35 -8.51
C ARG A 816 28.49 36.45 -7.71
N MET A 817 27.60 35.45 -7.74
CA MET A 817 26.45 35.41 -6.86
C MET A 817 26.88 35.42 -5.38
N TYR A 818 26.15 36.15 -4.54
CA TYR A 818 26.36 36.18 -3.11
C TYR A 818 25.64 35.00 -2.45
N VAL A 819 26.31 34.33 -1.51
CA VAL A 819 25.71 33.34 -0.60
C VAL A 819 26.04 33.77 0.83
N PRO A 820 25.04 33.95 1.70
CA PRO A 820 25.27 34.37 3.07
C PRO A 820 25.75 33.21 3.95
N PHE A 821 26.65 33.50 4.90
CA PHE A 821 27.15 32.55 5.89
C PHE A 821 27.18 33.21 7.28
N HIS A 822 27.09 32.41 8.34
CA HIS A 822 27.23 32.86 9.73
C HIS A 822 27.92 31.80 10.61
N GLY A 823 28.40 32.23 11.78
CA GLY A 823 29.13 31.38 12.72
C GLY A 823 30.34 30.71 12.06
N ASP A 824 30.59 29.44 12.42
CA ASP A 824 31.73 28.65 11.94
C ASP A 824 31.46 27.97 10.58
N GLY A 825 31.04 28.77 9.60
CA GLY A 825 30.78 28.31 8.22
C GLY A 825 29.43 27.63 8.02
N ILE A 826 28.41 28.01 8.81
CA ILE A 826 27.02 27.65 8.51
C ILE A 826 26.56 28.50 7.33
N ILE A 827 25.97 27.86 6.32
CA ILE A 827 25.32 28.56 5.21
C ILE A 827 24.04 29.17 5.80
N SER A 828 23.91 30.49 5.78
CA SER A 828 22.68 31.13 6.26
C SER A 828 21.55 30.84 5.29
N GLN A 829 20.36 30.53 5.81
CA GLN A 829 19.19 30.21 4.96
C GLN A 829 18.83 31.39 4.04
N PHE A 830 18.91 32.60 4.57
CA PHE A 830 18.83 33.86 3.84
C PHE A 830 19.65 34.92 4.58
N GLU A 831 19.85 36.09 3.97
CA GLU A 831 20.63 37.16 4.58
C GLU A 831 19.95 37.67 5.85
N GLY A 832 20.60 37.53 7.01
CA GLY A 832 20.04 37.98 8.28
C GLY A 832 19.30 36.93 9.10
N TYR A 833 19.19 35.69 8.61
CA TYR A 833 18.65 34.57 9.38
C TYR A 833 19.32 34.40 10.76
N GLU A 834 20.61 34.71 10.86
CA GLU A 834 21.37 34.60 12.10
C GLU A 834 20.88 35.54 13.22
N ARG A 835 20.15 36.61 12.86
CA ARG A 835 19.61 37.61 13.80
C ARG A 835 18.23 37.24 14.34
N LEU A 836 17.58 36.22 13.79
CA LEU A 836 16.30 35.74 14.30
C LEU A 836 16.45 35.11 15.69
N GLU A 837 15.36 35.10 16.44
CA GLU A 837 15.29 34.55 17.79
C GLU A 837 15.27 33.01 17.76
N GLU A 838 15.66 32.34 18.83
CA GLU A 838 15.44 30.89 18.94
C GLU A 838 14.03 30.64 19.49
N LEU A 839 13.34 29.64 18.95
CA LEU A 839 12.03 29.22 19.46
C LEU A 839 12.19 28.40 20.76
N ASP A 840 11.30 28.59 21.74
CA ASP A 840 11.16 27.66 22.86
C ASP A 840 10.43 26.37 22.41
N TRP A 841 11.17 25.47 21.76
CA TRP A 841 10.66 24.20 21.25
C TRP A 841 9.99 23.32 22.32
N GLU A 842 10.53 23.32 23.55
CA GLU A 842 9.99 22.51 24.64
C GLU A 842 8.65 23.06 25.16
N HIS A 843 8.49 24.37 25.20
CA HIS A 843 7.21 25.00 25.50
C HIS A 843 6.13 24.58 24.49
N TYR A 844 6.37 24.79 23.19
CA TYR A 844 5.38 24.49 22.15
C TYR A 844 5.04 23.00 22.07
N ARG A 845 6.04 22.11 22.17
CA ARG A 845 5.80 20.65 22.19
C ARG A 845 4.94 20.21 23.38
N ARG A 846 5.17 20.78 24.57
CA ARG A 846 4.36 20.46 25.76
C ARG A 846 2.94 21.00 25.67
N ARG A 847 2.76 22.20 25.09
CA ARG A 847 1.47 22.86 25.01
C ARG A 847 0.54 22.27 23.94
N TYR A 848 1.08 21.98 22.75
CA TYR A 848 0.28 21.59 21.58
C TYR A 848 0.42 20.12 21.19
N GLY A 849 1.49 19.44 21.61
CA GLY A 849 1.82 18.08 21.18
C GLY A 849 2.29 18.02 19.73
N ASN A 850 1.38 18.27 18.78
CA ASN A 850 1.69 18.38 17.36
C ASN A 850 2.01 19.83 16.98
N ILE A 851 3.27 20.07 16.60
CA ILE A 851 3.80 21.39 16.22
C ILE A 851 4.18 21.47 14.73
N GLN A 852 3.67 20.56 13.91
CA GLN A 852 4.00 20.53 12.47
C GLN A 852 3.51 21.79 11.75
N ARG A 853 2.35 22.34 12.15
CA ARG A 853 1.77 23.58 11.61
C ARG A 853 2.02 24.77 12.54
N LEU A 854 3.28 25.02 12.89
CA LEU A 854 3.69 26.10 13.80
C LEU A 854 3.29 27.50 13.31
N GLU A 855 3.20 27.72 12.01
CA GLU A 855 2.73 28.98 11.44
C GLU A 855 1.29 29.28 11.84
N LEU A 856 0.42 28.26 11.88
CA LEU A 856 -0.98 28.44 12.29
C LEU A 856 -1.07 28.71 13.79
N ILE A 857 -0.21 28.06 14.58
CA ILE A 857 -0.16 28.21 16.05
C ILE A 857 0.33 29.61 16.42
N LEU A 858 1.47 30.03 15.86
CA LEU A 858 2.07 31.34 16.14
C LEU A 858 1.14 32.47 15.69
N GLU A 859 0.54 32.36 14.50
CA GLU A 859 -0.41 33.36 14.04
C GLU A 859 -1.60 33.47 15.00
N ALA A 860 -2.15 32.36 15.49
CA ALA A 860 -3.24 32.38 16.47
C ALA A 860 -2.87 33.04 17.80
N GLU A 861 -1.60 33.01 18.18
CA GLU A 861 -1.05 33.71 19.35
C GLU A 861 -0.69 35.18 19.08
N ASN A 862 -0.97 35.69 17.87
CA ASN A 862 -0.56 37.02 17.37
C ASN A 862 0.96 37.18 17.29
N ASP A 863 1.65 36.08 16.96
CA ASP A 863 3.08 36.03 16.68
C ASP A 863 3.32 35.57 15.22
N SER A 864 4.57 35.50 14.80
CA SER A 864 4.93 35.11 13.44
C SER A 864 6.15 34.20 13.41
N ALA A 865 6.08 33.18 12.56
CA ALA A 865 7.21 32.29 12.27
C ALA A 865 8.45 33.07 11.76
N ASN A 866 8.26 34.20 11.07
CA ASN A 866 9.33 35.06 10.56
C ASN A 866 10.29 35.59 11.65
N ARG A 867 9.89 35.58 12.93
CA ARG A 867 10.70 36.08 14.05
C ARG A 867 11.74 35.07 14.56
N TYR A 868 11.58 33.79 14.23
CA TYR A 868 12.32 32.71 14.86
C TYR A 868 13.13 31.89 13.86
N LYS A 869 14.24 31.31 14.33
CA LYS A 869 15.05 30.31 13.61
C LYS A 869 14.36 28.94 13.61
N LEU A 870 13.22 28.84 12.93
CA LEU A 870 12.44 27.60 12.81
C LEU A 870 12.09 27.34 11.35
N SER A 871 12.01 26.08 10.93
CA SER A 871 11.69 25.73 9.54
C SER A 871 10.56 24.72 9.42
N LYS A 872 9.71 24.90 8.40
CA LYS A 872 8.66 23.97 8.00
C LYS A 872 9.26 22.71 7.40
N GLN A 873 10.24 22.92 6.53
CA GLN A 873 10.87 21.90 5.71
C GLN A 873 12.32 22.26 5.40
N ALA A 874 13.02 21.34 4.75
CA ALA A 874 14.41 21.56 4.35
C ALA A 874 14.53 22.72 3.34
N ASP A 875 15.43 23.67 3.61
CA ASP A 875 15.81 24.77 2.72
C ASP A 875 17.29 24.65 2.34
N VAL A 876 18.21 25.03 3.22
CA VAL A 876 19.66 24.79 3.01
C VAL A 876 19.96 23.31 2.81
N LEU A 877 19.24 22.43 3.53
CA LEU A 877 19.43 20.98 3.40
C LEU A 877 18.99 20.43 2.04
N MET A 878 18.19 21.17 1.27
CA MET A 878 17.87 20.80 -0.11
C MET A 878 19.10 20.85 -1.01
N LEU A 879 20.08 21.73 -0.74
CA LEU A 879 21.34 21.75 -1.50
C LEU A 879 22.07 20.40 -1.40
N PHE A 880 22.12 19.81 -0.20
CA PHE A 880 22.72 18.47 0.02
C PHE A 880 21.82 17.32 -0.47
N TYR A 881 20.55 17.61 -0.77
CA TYR A 881 19.62 16.64 -1.34
C TYR A 881 19.74 16.53 -2.86
N VAL A 882 19.84 17.67 -3.55
CA VAL A 882 19.87 17.72 -5.02
C VAL A 882 21.28 17.61 -5.59
N PHE A 883 22.32 17.95 -4.82
CA PHE A 883 23.71 17.89 -5.30
C PHE A 883 24.55 16.92 -4.49
N SER A 884 25.45 16.22 -5.19
CA SER A 884 26.54 15.49 -4.54
C SER A 884 27.49 16.45 -3.81
N ALA A 885 28.25 15.93 -2.85
CA ALA A 885 29.24 16.74 -2.13
C ALA A 885 30.29 17.36 -3.07
N ASP A 886 30.68 16.65 -4.13
CA ASP A 886 31.63 17.13 -5.12
C ASP A 886 31.05 18.25 -5.98
N GLU A 887 29.81 18.10 -6.48
CA GLU A 887 29.14 19.16 -7.24
C GLU A 887 28.92 20.43 -6.39
N LEU A 888 28.61 20.29 -5.11
CA LEU A 888 28.52 21.45 -4.21
C LEU A 888 29.88 22.13 -4.06
N ARG A 889 30.96 21.38 -3.83
CA ARG A 889 32.31 21.98 -3.75
C ARG A 889 32.67 22.71 -5.05
N GLU A 890 32.31 22.17 -6.21
CA GLU A 890 32.50 22.84 -7.49
C GLU A 890 31.67 24.12 -7.62
N LEU A 891 30.39 24.10 -7.23
CA LEU A 891 29.51 25.27 -7.26
C LEU A 891 30.01 26.38 -6.33
N PHE A 892 30.34 26.05 -5.08
CA PHE A 892 30.88 27.03 -4.13
C PHE A 892 32.26 27.54 -4.56
N GLY A 893 33.13 26.66 -5.08
CA GLY A 893 34.42 27.03 -5.63
C GLY A 893 34.29 27.99 -6.82
N ARG A 894 33.32 27.75 -7.71
CA ARG A 894 32.99 28.66 -8.83
C ARG A 894 32.58 30.06 -8.34
N LEU A 895 31.92 30.14 -7.19
CA LEU A 895 31.51 31.39 -6.54
C LEU A 895 32.62 32.06 -5.70
N GLY A 896 33.80 31.44 -5.65
CA GLY A 896 34.94 31.89 -4.85
C GLY A 896 34.76 31.65 -3.35
N TYR A 897 33.98 30.64 -2.97
CA TYR A 897 33.82 30.19 -1.58
C TYR A 897 34.49 28.82 -1.38
N GLU A 898 35.00 28.57 -0.18
CA GLU A 898 35.50 27.27 0.23
C GLU A 898 34.43 26.53 1.05
N LEU A 899 33.97 25.38 0.55
CA LEU A 899 33.07 24.50 1.30
C LEU A 899 33.89 23.38 1.94
N ALA A 900 34.39 23.63 3.15
CA ALA A 900 35.13 22.63 3.90
C ALA A 900 34.29 21.35 4.10
N PRO A 901 34.87 20.15 4.04
CA PRO A 901 34.11 18.91 4.10
C PRO A 901 33.30 18.74 5.40
N GLU A 902 33.80 19.26 6.52
CA GLU A 902 33.12 19.25 7.82
C GLU A 902 31.95 20.25 7.89
N ALA A 903 31.81 21.16 6.92
CA ALA A 903 30.69 22.11 6.87
C ALA A 903 29.35 21.40 6.62
N ILE A 904 29.34 20.30 5.84
CA ILE A 904 28.13 19.53 5.53
C ILE A 904 27.47 18.99 6.82
N PRO A 905 28.14 18.16 7.64
CA PRO A 905 27.52 17.65 8.87
C PRO A 905 27.18 18.76 9.88
N ARG A 906 27.94 19.87 9.91
CA ARG A 906 27.59 21.03 10.75
C ARG A 906 26.28 21.69 10.32
N ASN A 907 26.08 21.93 9.03
CA ASN A 907 24.83 22.50 8.52
C ASN A 907 23.65 21.53 8.77
N VAL A 908 23.85 20.22 8.56
CA VAL A 908 22.83 19.20 8.84
C VAL A 908 22.39 19.24 10.30
N ASP A 909 23.31 19.19 11.28
CA ASP A 909 22.97 19.25 12.70
C ASP A 909 22.34 20.60 13.10
N TYR A 910 22.80 21.71 12.51
CA TYR A 910 22.27 23.04 12.79
C TYR A 910 20.79 23.19 12.41
N TYR A 911 20.43 22.78 11.18
CA TYR A 911 19.07 22.92 10.66
C TYR A 911 18.12 21.84 11.17
N ASP A 912 18.63 20.65 11.49
CA ASP A 912 17.82 19.57 12.04
C ASP A 912 17.24 19.88 13.42
N ARG A 913 18.01 20.56 14.28
CA ARG A 913 17.50 21.03 15.59
C ARG A 913 16.40 22.10 15.49
N ARG A 914 16.19 22.66 14.30
CA ARG A 914 15.31 23.81 14.05
C ARG A 914 14.14 23.50 13.11
N SER A 915 13.94 22.23 12.73
CA SER A 915 12.82 21.85 11.88
C SER A 915 11.62 21.35 12.67
N SER A 916 10.42 21.83 12.32
CA SER A 916 9.15 21.31 12.83
C SER A 916 8.70 20.03 12.11
N HIS A 917 9.32 19.73 10.96
CA HIS A 917 8.90 18.68 10.03
C HIS A 917 7.43 18.80 9.59
N GLY A 918 7.00 20.05 9.36
CA GLY A 918 5.65 20.43 8.93
C GLY A 918 5.24 19.96 7.54
N SER A 919 6.22 19.58 6.71
CA SER A 919 6.02 18.96 5.40
C SER A 919 6.43 17.49 5.43
N THR A 920 5.66 16.63 4.75
CA THR A 920 6.03 15.21 4.58
C THR A 920 7.35 15.05 3.79
N LEU A 921 7.65 15.98 2.88
CA LEU A 921 8.91 16.01 2.12
C LEU A 921 10.14 16.21 3.02
N CYS A 922 10.00 16.92 4.13
CA CYS A 922 11.10 17.21 5.05
C CYS A 922 11.77 15.92 5.54
N ARG A 923 11.00 14.91 5.91
CA ARG A 923 11.53 13.62 6.41
C ARG A 923 12.32 12.87 5.34
N VAL A 924 11.92 12.97 4.08
CA VAL A 924 12.66 12.37 2.95
C VAL A 924 14.05 13.00 2.84
N VAL A 925 14.13 14.34 2.93
CA VAL A 925 15.39 15.07 2.86
C VAL A 925 16.29 14.75 4.05
N HIS A 926 15.76 14.76 5.27
CA HIS A 926 16.52 14.42 6.48
C HIS A 926 17.04 12.98 6.44
N ALA A 927 16.23 12.03 5.97
CA ALA A 927 16.66 10.65 5.79
C ALA A 927 17.84 10.53 4.80
N TRP A 928 17.84 11.31 3.71
CA TRP A 928 18.94 11.33 2.75
C TRP A 928 20.22 11.95 3.33
N VAL A 929 20.15 13.18 3.85
CA VAL A 929 21.36 13.93 4.26
C VAL A 929 22.05 13.28 5.47
N LEU A 930 21.31 12.55 6.31
CA LEU A 930 21.86 11.78 7.42
C LEU A 930 22.34 10.37 7.01
N ALA A 931 21.99 9.88 5.81
CA ALA A 931 22.22 8.48 5.43
C ALA A 931 23.68 8.02 5.51
N ARG A 932 24.65 8.94 5.39
CA ARG A 932 26.08 8.63 5.45
C ARG A 932 26.72 9.00 6.80
N SER A 933 26.24 10.05 7.46
CA SER A 933 26.77 10.56 8.72
C SER A 933 26.15 9.91 9.96
N ASP A 934 24.82 9.73 9.99
CA ASP A 934 24.07 9.14 11.09
C ASP A 934 22.96 8.22 10.54
N ARG A 935 23.34 6.96 10.29
CA ARG A 935 22.47 5.97 9.65
C ARG A 935 21.25 5.62 10.51
N GLU A 936 21.37 5.62 11.84
CA GLU A 936 20.28 5.26 12.73
C GLU A 936 19.16 6.28 12.66
N ARG A 937 19.51 7.58 12.78
CA ARG A 937 18.54 8.67 12.64
C ARG A 937 17.96 8.76 11.23
N ALA A 938 18.78 8.54 10.21
CA ALA A 938 18.32 8.46 8.83
C ALA A 938 17.23 7.39 8.64
N MET A 939 17.42 6.20 9.23
CA MET A 939 16.44 5.12 9.14
C MET A 939 15.14 5.42 9.91
N LYS A 940 15.21 6.20 11.00
CA LYS A 940 14.02 6.68 11.70
C LYS A 940 13.20 7.62 10.82
N TYR A 941 13.83 8.64 10.22
CA TYR A 941 13.15 9.55 9.30
C TYR A 941 12.58 8.83 8.07
N PHE A 942 13.32 7.85 7.54
CA PHE A 942 12.84 7.00 6.45
C PHE A 942 11.57 6.24 6.85
N ALA A 943 11.56 5.60 8.03
CA ALA A 943 10.39 4.86 8.51
C ALA A 943 9.18 5.78 8.72
N GLU A 944 9.38 6.97 9.29
CA GLU A 944 8.33 7.98 9.45
C GLU A 944 7.77 8.46 8.10
N ALA A 945 8.63 8.74 7.13
CA ALA A 945 8.20 9.14 5.78
C ALA A 945 7.45 8.00 5.06
N LEU A 946 7.94 6.76 5.19
CA LEU A 946 7.38 5.58 4.53
C LEU A 946 5.95 5.25 5.02
N GLN A 947 5.67 5.47 6.30
CA GLN A 947 4.35 5.19 6.90
C GLN A 947 3.46 6.43 7.00
N SER A 948 3.88 7.58 6.46
CA SER A 948 3.26 8.90 6.70
C SER A 948 1.75 8.90 6.50
N ASP A 949 1.28 8.41 5.35
CA ASP A 949 -0.14 8.35 5.01
C ASP A 949 -0.88 7.23 5.77
N VAL A 950 -0.26 6.06 5.93
CA VAL A 950 -0.87 4.91 6.63
C VAL A 950 -1.09 5.19 8.12
N ALA A 951 -0.16 5.90 8.75
CA ALA A 951 -0.26 6.32 10.14
C ALA A 951 -0.88 7.72 10.31
N ASP A 952 -1.23 8.38 9.20
CA ASP A 952 -1.78 9.74 9.15
C ASP A 952 -1.04 10.73 10.06
N ILE A 953 0.30 10.79 9.95
CA ILE A 953 1.18 11.49 10.91
C ILE A 953 0.99 13.01 10.97
N GLN A 954 0.33 13.59 9.96
CA GLN A 954 -0.05 15.00 9.90
C GLN A 954 -1.45 15.28 10.48
N GLN A 955 -2.18 14.23 10.89
CA GLN A 955 -3.49 14.26 11.52
C GLN A 955 -4.58 14.91 10.66
N GLY A 956 -5.16 14.12 9.76
CA GLY A 956 -6.38 14.42 9.02
C GLY A 956 -6.17 14.91 7.58
N THR A 957 -4.94 15.01 7.10
CA THR A 957 -4.65 15.46 5.73
C THR A 957 -4.68 14.31 4.72
N THR A 958 -4.41 13.07 5.14
CA THR A 958 -4.44 11.90 4.24
C THR A 958 -5.82 11.66 3.65
N ALA A 959 -6.89 11.95 4.42
CA ALA A 959 -8.26 11.80 3.94
C ALA A 959 -8.57 12.68 2.71
N GLU A 960 -7.88 13.82 2.59
CA GLU A 960 -8.03 14.79 1.50
C GLU A 960 -7.15 14.45 0.28
N GLY A 961 -6.31 13.41 0.36
CA GLY A 961 -5.42 12.92 -0.70
C GLY A 961 -4.06 12.43 -0.14
N VAL A 962 -3.46 11.45 -0.81
CA VAL A 962 -2.15 10.89 -0.39
C VAL A 962 -0.99 11.85 -0.63
N HIS A 963 0.13 11.72 0.07
CA HIS A 963 1.30 12.59 -0.10
C HIS A 963 2.26 12.05 -1.17
N LEU A 964 1.92 12.23 -2.45
CA LEU A 964 2.59 11.58 -3.58
C LEU A 964 4.11 11.88 -3.67
N GLY A 965 4.51 13.14 -3.44
CA GLY A 965 5.93 13.52 -3.45
C GLY A 965 6.74 12.78 -2.38
N ALA A 966 6.19 12.64 -1.16
CA ALA A 966 6.82 11.87 -0.09
C ALA A 966 6.82 10.37 -0.38
N MET A 967 5.72 9.82 -0.91
CA MET A 967 5.63 8.41 -1.32
C MET A 967 6.72 8.08 -2.36
N ALA A 968 6.81 8.86 -3.44
CA ALA A 968 7.84 8.65 -4.47
C ALA A 968 9.26 8.89 -3.93
N GLY A 969 9.44 9.88 -3.06
CA GLY A 969 10.72 10.15 -2.38
C GLY A 969 11.20 8.97 -1.54
N THR A 970 10.32 8.28 -0.82
CA THR A 970 10.71 7.09 -0.03
C THR A 970 11.14 5.91 -0.91
N VAL A 971 10.50 5.74 -2.07
CA VAL A 971 10.90 4.76 -3.07
C VAL A 971 12.32 5.05 -3.58
N ASP A 972 12.56 6.30 -3.95
CA ASP A 972 13.87 6.75 -4.42
C ASP A 972 14.95 6.65 -3.32
N LEU A 973 14.63 6.93 -2.06
CA LEU A 973 15.57 6.75 -0.95
C LEU A 973 16.08 5.32 -0.85
N VAL A 974 15.23 4.30 -1.01
CA VAL A 974 15.67 2.89 -0.99
C VAL A 974 16.71 2.65 -2.09
N GLN A 975 16.49 3.22 -3.28
CA GLN A 975 17.42 3.17 -4.40
C GLN A 975 18.73 3.91 -4.08
N ARG A 976 18.69 5.22 -3.77
CA ARG A 976 19.88 6.06 -3.59
C ARG A 976 20.64 5.76 -2.30
N VAL A 977 19.98 5.55 -1.16
CA VAL A 977 20.67 5.27 0.12
C VAL A 977 21.41 3.94 0.08
N SER A 978 20.80 2.92 -0.54
CA SER A 978 21.39 1.58 -0.60
C SER A 978 22.50 1.48 -1.64
N THR A 979 22.27 2.00 -2.84
CA THR A 979 23.23 1.85 -3.95
C THR A 979 24.21 3.01 -4.09
N GLY A 980 23.86 4.20 -3.58
CA GLY A 980 24.57 5.44 -3.88
C GLY A 980 24.62 5.72 -5.38
N ILE A 981 23.55 5.37 -6.12
CA ILE A 981 23.47 5.57 -7.56
C ILE A 981 23.39 7.07 -7.89
N GLU A 982 24.32 7.52 -8.72
CA GLU A 982 24.43 8.92 -9.16
C GLU A 982 24.82 8.95 -10.64
N VAL A 983 24.44 10.01 -11.35
CA VAL A 983 24.86 10.23 -12.73
C VAL A 983 25.66 11.52 -12.80
N THR A 984 26.86 11.44 -13.36
CA THR A 984 27.71 12.61 -13.57
C THR A 984 28.39 12.47 -14.93
N GLY A 985 28.05 13.36 -15.86
CA GLY A 985 28.52 13.29 -17.24
C GLY A 985 28.15 11.94 -17.90
N ASP A 986 29.16 11.22 -18.38
CA ASP A 986 28.97 9.92 -19.06
C ASP A 986 29.08 8.69 -18.16
N TYR A 987 29.05 8.88 -16.83
CA TYR A 987 29.24 7.82 -15.85
C TYR A 987 27.98 7.54 -15.04
N LEU A 988 27.66 6.25 -14.87
CA LEU A 988 26.76 5.76 -13.84
C LEU A 988 27.59 5.35 -12.62
N ARG A 989 27.55 6.17 -11.57
CA ARG A 989 28.36 6.03 -10.36
C ARG A 989 27.59 5.28 -9.28
N PHE A 990 28.32 4.52 -8.47
CA PHE A 990 27.79 3.79 -7.32
C PHE A 990 28.65 4.00 -6.08
N SER A 991 27.97 4.21 -4.94
CA SER A 991 28.56 4.23 -3.60
C SER A 991 27.80 3.30 -2.65
N PRO A 992 27.82 1.97 -2.86
CA PRO A 992 26.88 1.06 -2.22
C PRO A 992 27.10 0.93 -0.70
N ARG A 993 26.00 0.96 0.06
CA ARG A 993 25.97 0.67 1.50
C ARG A 993 24.59 0.14 1.89
N LEU A 994 24.43 -1.18 1.81
CA LEU A 994 23.20 -1.87 2.20
C LEU A 994 22.93 -1.68 3.71
N PRO A 995 21.70 -1.34 4.13
CA PRO A 995 21.33 -1.30 5.55
C PRO A 995 21.50 -2.66 6.24
N ASP A 996 21.92 -2.67 7.51
CA ASP A 996 22.18 -3.91 8.28
C ASP A 996 20.95 -4.81 8.47
N ALA A 997 19.75 -4.23 8.32
CA ALA A 997 18.48 -4.94 8.36
C ALA A 997 18.20 -5.77 7.09
N LEU A 998 18.95 -5.55 6.00
CA LEU A 998 18.77 -6.22 4.72
C LEU A 998 19.96 -7.13 4.42
N THR A 999 19.67 -8.29 3.83
CA THR A 999 20.69 -9.23 3.33
C THR A 999 20.94 -9.08 1.83
N ARG A 1000 19.93 -8.61 1.10
CA ARG A 1000 19.98 -8.37 -0.35
C ARG A 1000 18.96 -7.30 -0.76
N LEU A 1001 19.32 -6.52 -1.78
CA LEU A 1001 18.42 -5.66 -2.55
C LEU A 1001 18.56 -5.98 -4.03
N ASP A 1002 17.43 -6.22 -4.71
CA ASP A 1002 17.39 -6.39 -6.17
C ASP A 1002 16.44 -5.35 -6.78
N MET A 1003 16.88 -4.69 -7.86
CA MET A 1003 16.03 -3.74 -8.60
C MET A 1003 16.45 -3.63 -10.07
N ARG A 1004 15.57 -3.12 -10.94
CA ARG A 1004 15.85 -2.95 -12.38
C ARG A 1004 15.82 -1.49 -12.81
N VAL A 1005 16.96 -0.90 -13.18
CA VAL A 1005 17.03 0.48 -13.70
C VAL A 1005 17.15 0.49 -15.23
N ARG A 1006 16.85 1.64 -15.84
CA ARG A 1006 17.14 2.00 -17.21
C ARG A 1006 18.13 3.17 -17.22
N TYR A 1007 19.16 3.06 -18.04
CA TYR A 1007 20.14 4.12 -18.21
C TYR A 1007 20.65 4.11 -19.64
N ARG A 1008 20.48 5.23 -20.35
CA ARG A 1008 20.95 5.45 -21.74
C ARG A 1008 20.64 4.28 -22.68
N GLY A 1009 19.38 3.81 -22.64
CA GLY A 1009 18.88 2.70 -23.46
C GLY A 1009 19.12 1.29 -22.88
N HIS A 1010 20.02 1.12 -21.92
CA HIS A 1010 20.25 -0.16 -21.26
C HIS A 1010 19.18 -0.45 -20.20
N THR A 1011 18.74 -1.71 -20.13
CA THR A 1011 17.98 -2.23 -18.98
C THR A 1011 18.95 -3.00 -18.08
N LEU A 1012 19.19 -2.49 -16.88
CA LEU A 1012 20.15 -3.02 -15.94
C LEU A 1012 19.44 -3.69 -14.76
N ASP A 1013 19.73 -4.97 -14.52
CA ASP A 1013 19.39 -5.64 -13.26
C ASP A 1013 20.53 -5.37 -12.26
N LEU A 1014 20.19 -4.74 -11.13
CA LEU A 1014 21.10 -4.44 -10.03
C LEU A 1014 20.81 -5.41 -8.89
N LYS A 1015 21.86 -6.07 -8.41
CA LYS A 1015 21.79 -6.94 -7.24
C LYS A 1015 22.89 -6.55 -6.26
N LEU A 1016 22.47 -6.11 -5.08
CA LEU A 1016 23.32 -5.61 -4.02
C LEU A 1016 23.24 -6.53 -2.80
N THR A 1017 24.40 -6.98 -2.34
CA THR A 1017 24.59 -7.69 -1.06
C THR A 1017 25.57 -6.91 -0.18
N ALA A 1018 25.87 -7.41 1.01
CA ALA A 1018 26.87 -6.79 1.89
C ALA A 1018 28.30 -6.81 1.31
N ASP A 1019 28.58 -7.74 0.39
CA ASP A 1019 29.90 -8.06 -0.14
C ASP A 1019 30.07 -7.79 -1.64
N ALA A 1020 28.99 -7.55 -2.39
CA ALA A 1020 29.09 -7.30 -3.83
C ALA A 1020 27.96 -6.42 -4.38
N LEU A 1021 28.27 -5.68 -5.44
CA LEU A 1021 27.31 -5.09 -6.37
C LEU A 1021 27.47 -5.78 -7.73
N GLU A 1022 26.43 -6.46 -8.18
CA GLU A 1022 26.32 -7.03 -9.52
C GLU A 1022 25.44 -6.14 -10.40
N VAL A 1023 25.96 -5.75 -11.56
CA VAL A 1023 25.27 -4.95 -12.57
C VAL A 1023 25.20 -5.74 -13.86
N ARG A 1024 24.00 -6.21 -14.22
CA ARG A 1024 23.77 -6.98 -15.44
C ARG A 1024 22.99 -6.14 -16.46
N SER A 1025 23.58 -5.87 -17.61
CA SER A 1025 22.80 -5.38 -18.76
C SER A 1025 22.06 -6.54 -19.38
N ARG A 1026 20.73 -6.42 -19.51
CA ARG A 1026 19.96 -7.33 -20.35
C ARG A 1026 20.33 -7.12 -21.81
N ASP A 1027 20.23 -8.20 -22.59
CA ASP A 1027 20.31 -8.10 -24.04
C ASP A 1027 18.99 -7.52 -24.56
N SER A 1028 19.04 -6.30 -25.08
CA SER A 1028 17.90 -5.61 -25.67
C SER A 1028 17.70 -5.95 -27.15
N GLY A 1029 18.60 -6.73 -27.76
CA GLY A 1029 18.64 -6.93 -29.22
C GLY A 1029 18.99 -5.65 -30.00
N THR A 1030 19.30 -4.55 -29.32
CA THR A 1030 19.73 -3.27 -29.88
C THR A 1030 21.20 -3.04 -29.58
N ASP A 1031 21.94 -2.52 -30.56
CA ASP A 1031 23.35 -2.18 -30.42
C ASP A 1031 23.52 -0.83 -29.69
N ASN A 1032 23.16 -0.81 -28.40
CA ASN A 1032 23.31 0.37 -27.56
C ASN A 1032 24.81 0.62 -27.30
N PRO A 1033 25.30 1.87 -27.40
CA PRO A 1033 26.68 2.20 -27.07
C PRO A 1033 27.06 1.78 -25.64
N PRO A 1034 28.26 1.25 -25.41
CA PRO A 1034 28.69 0.85 -24.07
C PRO A 1034 28.64 2.03 -23.08
N ILE A 1035 28.32 1.74 -21.81
CA ILE A 1035 28.21 2.73 -20.74
C ILE A 1035 29.35 2.58 -19.73
N HIS A 1036 29.77 3.68 -19.10
CA HIS A 1036 30.76 3.64 -18.03
C HIS A 1036 30.08 3.46 -16.67
N LEU A 1037 30.47 2.42 -15.95
CA LEU A 1037 30.15 2.20 -14.55
C LEU A 1037 31.33 2.64 -13.69
N GLN A 1038 31.08 3.37 -12.61
CA GLN A 1038 32.12 3.80 -11.68
C GLN A 1038 31.78 3.43 -10.24
N LEU A 1039 32.74 2.83 -9.52
CA LEU A 1039 32.69 2.62 -8.08
C LEU A 1039 34.03 3.05 -7.48
N LYS A 1040 34.02 4.17 -6.74
CA LYS A 1040 35.23 4.88 -6.31
C LYS A 1040 36.16 5.14 -7.50
N ASP A 1041 37.41 4.66 -7.44
CA ASP A 1041 38.41 4.81 -8.51
C ASP A 1041 38.31 3.74 -9.61
N GLN A 1042 37.40 2.76 -9.47
CA GLN A 1042 37.22 1.70 -10.46
C GLN A 1042 36.22 2.11 -11.54
N ILE A 1043 36.68 2.22 -12.79
CA ILE A 1043 35.84 2.47 -13.96
C ILE A 1043 35.78 1.19 -14.80
N ARG A 1044 34.58 0.75 -15.17
CA ARG A 1044 34.34 -0.39 -16.05
C ARG A 1044 33.39 -0.04 -17.18
N LEU A 1045 33.60 -0.64 -18.34
CA LEU A 1045 32.75 -0.45 -19.51
C LEU A 1045 31.74 -1.60 -19.60
N LEU A 1046 30.45 -1.30 -19.46
CA LEU A 1046 29.38 -2.30 -19.57
C LEU A 1046 28.79 -2.28 -20.99
N ARG A 1047 28.73 -3.45 -21.62
CA ARG A 1047 28.08 -3.67 -22.93
C ARG A 1047 26.71 -4.31 -22.76
N SER A 1048 25.87 -4.22 -23.79
CA SER A 1048 24.60 -4.96 -23.83
C SER A 1048 24.83 -6.46 -23.63
N GLY A 1049 23.97 -7.12 -22.85
CA GLY A 1049 24.09 -8.54 -22.48
C GLY A 1049 25.21 -8.92 -21.50
N SER A 1050 26.12 -8.00 -21.13
CA SER A 1050 27.23 -8.27 -20.22
C SER A 1050 26.87 -8.07 -18.74
N THR A 1051 27.72 -8.59 -17.85
CA THR A 1051 27.58 -8.45 -16.40
C THR A 1051 28.90 -8.00 -15.78
N GLU A 1052 28.84 -7.00 -14.92
CA GLU A 1052 29.97 -6.51 -14.13
C GLU A 1052 29.72 -6.75 -12.65
N ILE A 1053 30.76 -7.16 -11.93
CA ILE A 1053 30.71 -7.43 -10.49
C ILE A 1053 31.79 -6.62 -9.78
N PHE A 1054 31.36 -5.80 -8.82
CA PHE A 1054 32.22 -5.06 -7.90
C PHE A 1054 32.18 -5.72 -6.53
N HIS A 1055 33.35 -6.12 -6.01
CA HIS A 1055 33.46 -6.64 -4.66
C HIS A 1055 33.58 -5.48 -3.66
N LEU A 1056 32.74 -5.50 -2.63
CA LEU A 1056 32.68 -4.49 -1.58
C LEU A 1056 33.55 -4.92 -0.38
N PRO A 1057 34.33 -4.01 0.23
CA PRO A 1057 35.15 -4.34 1.38
C PRO A 1057 34.28 -4.69 2.60
N SER A 1058 34.65 -5.74 3.33
CA SER A 1058 33.94 -6.20 4.53
C SER A 1058 33.74 -5.08 5.56
N SER A 1059 32.52 -4.96 6.10
CA SER A 1059 32.03 -3.88 6.98
C SER A 1059 32.91 -3.55 8.19
N GLY A 1060 33.78 -4.46 8.65
CA GLY A 1060 34.74 -4.22 9.75
C GLY A 1060 35.89 -3.26 9.42
N ALA A 1061 36.20 -3.02 8.14
CA ALA A 1061 37.32 -2.16 7.72
C ALA A 1061 36.93 -0.69 7.47
N GLN A 1062 35.64 -0.38 7.31
CA GLN A 1062 35.16 0.98 7.00
C GLN A 1062 35.09 1.91 8.22
N ALA A 1063 34.92 1.37 9.44
CA ALA A 1063 34.84 2.18 10.66
C ALA A 1063 36.12 2.98 10.99
N LYS A 1064 37.27 2.67 10.37
CA LYS A 1064 38.55 3.36 10.61
C LYS A 1064 39.09 4.17 9.43
N ARG A 1065 38.45 4.17 8.26
CA ARG A 1065 39.00 4.81 7.04
C ARG A 1065 38.06 5.70 6.24
N GLN A 1066 36.82 5.94 6.68
CA GLN A 1066 35.85 6.76 5.95
C GLN A 1066 35.40 8.02 6.72
N HIS A 1067 36.36 8.71 7.35
CA HIS A 1067 36.22 10.14 7.70
C HIS A 1067 36.62 11.07 6.54
N SER A 1068 36.69 10.56 5.31
CA SER A 1068 36.74 11.40 4.12
C SER A 1068 35.35 11.41 3.47
N PRO A 1069 34.66 12.56 3.47
CA PRO A 1069 33.27 12.71 3.03
C PRO A 1069 33.08 12.81 1.52
#